data_AF-A0A8S9W7P1-F1
#
_entry.id   AF-A0A8S9W7P1-F1
#
_cell.length_a   1.000
_cell.length_b   1.000
_cell.length_c   1.000
_cell.angle_alpha   90.00
_cell.angle_beta   90.00
_cell.angle_gamma   90.00
#
_symmetry.space_group_name_H-M   'P 1'
#
loop_
_entity.id
_entity.type
_entity.pdbx_description
1 polymer ?
#
loop_
_entity_poly.entity_id
_entity_poly.type
_entity_poly.pdbx_seq_one_letter_code
_entity_poly.pdbx_strand_id
1 'polypeptide(L)'
;MEDTRFKAIRITLSTIVLITILLSLIAPVVAGAYKNDGADEKIGVLVIAHGSPSDSWCDPVRNATDEADLPYPVELGFLEFVPNESINIAVGRLNDAGVTKIIAVPLFVSSHSSHIQEIEYVLGLRETLPLTTEHVVVEGMEMERAVTQKGGQYVISRVPLEADTDGDLQATGHPEEDPLVPVETDSEIVLTTAIDDHWLVAEIVTDRTADLCADPEGETLVLVAHGTGAEDNFTGWVNSTSSLADQTRLNLLYWRDPSIGLGSTEVAFIHHNETLHPEFTLEPIVKNATDPVVVPLMVSEGNFTSTTIPDLLGNLTYAYDGSALTPHPHVAKWIEIVAAEEFTDLTLLIDDETGEPLEISLDDVGAAHGHICPCVATAFKASQTAFLTWDGVPARGDLEIISAHPSDGHNETFEYILNSSEDVTVKLPEGTDSVNITIENYNYRFIEKSTDNTVVVSVKDGLFPDGFFEMRTRCKTNVSTPDEKLAFKLMKEELKEKILYLPADDVFEVEHTGGEMIDPEELFKSLAGEWGFKGSMILGNDTLPISGTRTFTLTGPRSADFVVAYTMGEAETTETGSAWWDGERKQLAIKEGDEIGYSNLTSNGYESRAVLKDGIPELNISVAVVSEESLVILDDATQVMVWTAVDMNGETLGSAEMTFKPVSLETTTTLTAEIIPAISMTVPTMTVDFGKVGVGMTSANQVITVVNTGAKSAKVSAMMLDDSGGFYNESLRLNGGNIGGFSSVVPSDTSDFRYEYDILANLVVPDWAGGKYDGTILFVAESES
;
A
#
# COMPACT_ATOMS: atom_id res chain seq x y z
N MET A 1 42.42 27.38 -3.69
CA MET A 1 41.66 27.21 -2.43
C MET A 1 40.35 26.62 -2.88
N GLU A 2 40.45 25.34 -3.24
CA GLU A 2 39.47 24.60 -4.02
C GLU A 2 38.56 23.80 -3.08
N ASP A 3 37.31 23.84 -3.52
CA ASP A 3 36.02 23.43 -3.00
C ASP A 3 35.96 22.19 -2.08
N THR A 4 35.49 22.42 -0.86
CA THR A 4 35.09 21.40 0.11
C THR A 4 33.83 20.63 -0.31
N ARG A 5 33.11 21.06 -1.36
CA ARG A 5 32.00 20.28 -1.96
C ARG A 5 32.48 19.00 -2.68
N PHE A 6 33.71 18.99 -3.19
CA PHE A 6 34.25 17.84 -3.95
C PHE A 6 34.77 16.68 -3.09
N LYS A 7 34.88 16.86 -1.77
CA LYS A 7 35.29 15.79 -0.86
C LYS A 7 34.10 15.02 -0.26
N ALA A 8 32.92 15.63 -0.25
CA ALA A 8 31.66 14.98 0.13
C ALA A 8 31.16 14.06 -1.00
N ILE A 9 31.25 14.50 -2.26
CA ILE A 9 30.90 13.70 -3.45
C ILE A 9 31.78 12.44 -3.61
N ARG A 10 32.92 12.35 -2.91
CA ARG A 10 33.87 11.22 -2.99
C ARG A 10 33.57 10.06 -2.03
N ILE A 11 32.63 10.22 -1.10
CA ILE A 11 32.23 9.19 -0.13
C ILE A 11 30.80 8.69 -0.43
N THR A 12 30.15 9.31 -1.42
CA THR A 12 28.74 9.20 -1.73
C THR A 12 28.66 8.70 -3.16
N LEU A 13 28.42 7.39 -3.37
CA LEU A 13 28.12 6.66 -4.63
C LEU A 13 28.85 5.29 -4.70
N SER A 14 28.49 4.39 -3.79
CA SER A 14 28.91 2.96 -3.82
C SER A 14 27.72 2.00 -3.66
N THR A 15 26.51 2.46 -4.00
CA THR A 15 25.24 1.80 -3.66
C THR A 15 24.18 2.17 -4.70
N ILE A 16 24.37 1.74 -5.95
CA ILE A 16 23.30 1.78 -6.98
C ILE A 16 22.86 0.36 -7.40
N VAL A 17 23.34 -0.69 -6.72
CA VAL A 17 22.82 -2.06 -6.88
C VAL A 17 22.55 -2.74 -5.52
N LEU A 18 22.60 -1.97 -4.43
CA LEU A 18 22.45 -2.49 -3.06
C LEU A 18 21.59 -1.58 -2.18
N ILE A 19 20.32 -1.39 -2.57
CA ILE A 19 19.33 -0.74 -1.70
C ILE A 19 18.36 -1.81 -1.19
N THR A 20 18.94 -2.78 -0.48
CA THR A 20 18.24 -3.75 0.36
C THR A 20 19.11 -4.00 1.59
N ILE A 21 18.62 -3.51 2.75
CA ILE A 21 18.97 -3.86 4.14
C ILE A 21 19.71 -2.76 4.93
N LEU A 22 18.92 -1.97 5.67
CA LEU A 22 19.26 -1.66 7.06
C LEU A 22 18.12 -2.11 7.98
N LEU A 23 18.45 -3.04 8.89
CA LEU A 23 17.71 -3.50 10.08
C LEU A 23 16.41 -4.30 9.87
N SER A 24 16.59 -5.61 9.67
CA SER A 24 15.67 -6.62 10.20
C SER A 24 15.84 -6.73 11.72
N LEU A 25 14.94 -6.10 12.47
CA LEU A 25 14.30 -6.64 13.67
C LEU A 25 13.05 -5.78 13.89
N ILE A 26 11.90 -6.46 13.93
CA ILE A 26 10.52 -5.96 14.13
C ILE A 26 9.77 -5.59 12.81
N ALA A 27 8.73 -6.39 12.53
CA ALA A 27 7.71 -6.34 11.45
C ALA A 27 6.57 -5.33 11.75
N PRO A 28 5.48 -5.22 10.95
CA PRO A 28 5.26 -5.43 9.51
C PRO A 28 4.86 -4.12 8.77
N VAL A 29 4.55 -4.25 7.48
CA VAL A 29 4.23 -3.19 6.50
C VAL A 29 2.73 -3.23 6.17
N VAL A 30 2.03 -2.09 6.01
CA VAL A 30 1.02 -1.86 4.95
C VAL A 30 0.84 -0.36 4.70
N ALA A 31 0.95 0.06 3.45
CA ALA A 31 -0.02 0.95 2.79
C ALA A 31 0.18 0.88 1.27
N GLY A 32 -0.88 0.46 0.59
CA GLY A 32 -0.95 0.29 -0.86
C GLY A 32 -1.09 1.62 -1.61
N ALA A 33 -0.75 1.55 -2.88
CA ALA A 33 -0.82 2.66 -3.83
C ALA A 33 -2.27 2.97 -4.23
N TYR A 34 -2.70 4.23 -4.09
CA TYR A 34 -3.70 4.85 -4.97
C TYR A 34 -3.42 6.35 -5.13
N LYS A 35 -3.51 6.82 -6.38
CA LYS A 35 -3.64 8.25 -6.71
C LYS A 35 -5.05 8.67 -6.35
N ASN A 36 -5.18 9.71 -5.52
CA ASN A 36 -6.44 10.42 -5.35
C ASN A 36 -6.30 11.87 -5.82
N ASP A 37 -7.15 12.28 -6.75
CA ASP A 37 -7.28 13.65 -7.27
C ASP A 37 -8.09 14.53 -6.29
N GLY A 38 -7.66 14.58 -5.04
CA GLY A 38 -8.11 15.51 -4.00
C GLY A 38 -6.87 16.01 -3.26
N ALA A 39 -6.85 17.25 -2.80
CA ALA A 39 -5.68 17.81 -2.09
C ALA A 39 -5.13 16.80 -1.07
N ASP A 40 -3.89 16.31 -1.27
CA ASP A 40 -3.30 15.14 -0.60
C ASP A 40 -3.72 15.03 0.87
N GLU A 41 -4.64 14.10 1.15
CA GLU A 41 -5.09 13.82 2.51
C GLU A 41 -3.93 13.15 3.28
N LYS A 42 -3.38 13.85 4.28
CA LYS A 42 -2.32 13.35 5.15
C LYS A 42 -2.91 12.98 6.50
N ILE A 43 -2.89 11.70 6.83
CA ILE A 43 -3.50 11.15 8.04
C ILE A 43 -2.51 11.21 9.21
N GLY A 44 -3.00 11.52 10.40
CA GLY A 44 -2.30 11.38 11.68
C GLY A 44 -3.24 10.83 12.76
N VAL A 45 -2.70 10.13 13.74
CA VAL A 45 -3.47 9.51 14.82
C VAL A 45 -3.19 10.24 16.13
N LEU A 46 -4.26 10.63 16.81
CA LEU A 46 -4.21 11.29 18.11
C LEU A 46 -4.79 10.34 19.16
N VAL A 47 -3.93 9.72 19.96
CA VAL A 47 -4.39 8.94 21.12
C VAL A 47 -4.70 9.90 22.26
N ILE A 48 -5.88 9.77 22.86
CA ILE A 48 -6.35 10.67 23.93
C ILE A 48 -6.58 9.88 25.20
N ALA A 49 -5.87 10.22 26.26
CA ALA A 49 -6.04 9.61 27.58
C ALA A 49 -6.41 10.67 28.63
N HIS A 50 -6.99 10.22 29.76
CA HIS A 50 -7.39 11.14 30.83
C HIS A 50 -6.20 11.93 31.41
N GLY A 51 -5.12 11.22 31.75
CA GLY A 51 -3.95 11.79 32.42
C GLY A 51 -4.03 11.71 33.94
N SER A 52 -2.87 11.82 34.57
CA SER A 52 -2.69 11.74 36.01
C SER A 52 -1.44 12.54 36.40
N PRO A 53 -1.39 13.15 37.60
CA PRO A 53 -0.14 13.75 38.08
C PRO A 53 0.96 12.70 38.35
N SER A 54 0.62 11.40 38.41
CA SER A 54 1.59 10.32 38.60
C SER A 54 2.11 9.75 37.28
N ASP A 55 3.43 9.78 37.09
CA ASP A 55 4.10 9.12 35.96
C ASP A 55 3.88 7.60 35.96
N SER A 56 3.72 6.97 37.13
CA SER A 56 3.44 5.52 37.19
C SER A 56 2.12 5.14 36.51
N TRP A 57 1.19 6.09 36.40
CA TRP A 57 -0.07 5.91 35.66
C TRP A 57 0.10 6.26 34.18
N CYS A 58 0.87 7.32 33.87
CA CYS A 58 1.04 7.83 32.51
C CYS A 58 2.01 7.00 31.66
N ASP A 59 3.09 6.46 32.24
CA ASP A 59 4.13 5.71 31.51
C ASP A 59 3.58 4.46 30.80
N PRO A 60 2.72 3.62 31.41
CA PRO A 60 2.09 2.51 30.70
C PRO A 60 1.22 2.94 29.51
N VAL A 61 0.60 4.13 29.57
CA VAL A 61 -0.20 4.70 28.48
C VAL A 61 0.69 5.23 27.36
N ARG A 62 1.78 5.92 27.71
CA ARG A 62 2.82 6.34 26.75
C ARG A 62 3.37 5.13 26.02
N ASN A 63 3.78 4.10 26.75
CA ASN A 63 4.31 2.86 26.16
C ASN A 63 3.32 2.19 25.21
N ALA A 64 2.04 2.07 25.58
CA ALA A 64 1.04 1.47 24.70
C ALA A 64 0.81 2.30 23.42
N THR A 65 0.98 3.62 23.50
CA THR A 65 0.90 4.51 22.32
C THR A 65 2.15 4.38 21.44
N ASP A 66 3.33 4.32 22.05
CA ASP A 66 4.62 4.14 21.36
C ASP A 66 4.76 2.76 20.71
N GLU A 67 4.10 1.74 21.27
CA GLU A 67 4.08 0.37 20.75
C GLU A 67 3.09 0.17 19.59
N ALA A 68 2.15 1.11 19.37
CA ALA A 68 1.18 1.02 18.29
C ALA A 68 1.89 1.14 16.93
N ASP A 69 1.82 0.08 16.13
CA ASP A 69 2.48 0.00 14.83
C ASP A 69 1.56 0.48 13.71
N LEU A 70 1.54 1.80 13.52
CA LEU A 70 0.71 2.47 12.52
C LEU A 70 1.56 3.12 11.43
N PRO A 71 1.10 3.14 10.17
CA PRO A 71 1.85 3.76 9.06
C PRO A 71 1.80 5.30 9.08
N TYR A 72 1.21 5.92 10.10
CA TYR A 72 1.00 7.37 10.22
C TYR A 72 1.64 7.92 11.50
N PRO A 73 1.94 9.23 11.57
CA PRO A 73 2.36 9.86 12.81
C PRO A 73 1.32 9.66 13.92
N VAL A 74 1.76 9.13 15.06
CA VAL A 74 0.93 8.92 16.25
C VAL A 74 1.40 9.89 17.34
N GLU A 75 0.48 10.66 17.90
CA GLU A 75 0.74 11.56 19.03
C GLU A 75 -0.21 11.27 20.20
N LEU A 76 0.31 11.36 21.42
CA LEU A 76 -0.46 11.21 22.66
C LEU A 76 -0.82 12.58 23.24
N GLY A 77 -2.10 12.80 23.51
CA GLY A 77 -2.62 13.95 24.23
C GLY A 77 -3.37 13.57 25.50
N PHE A 78 -2.99 14.15 26.63
CA PHE A 78 -3.73 14.01 27.88
C PHE A 78 -4.78 15.12 28.03
N LEU A 79 -5.96 14.75 28.54
CA LEU A 79 -7.06 15.67 28.82
C LEU A 79 -6.73 16.57 30.01
N GLU A 80 -6.15 16.02 31.08
CA GLU A 80 -5.84 16.70 32.33
C GLU A 80 -4.48 16.30 32.92
N PHE A 81 -4.03 17.08 33.90
CA PHE A 81 -2.90 16.83 34.83
C PHE A 81 -1.49 16.75 34.24
N VAL A 82 -1.31 16.38 32.98
CA VAL A 82 0.03 16.14 32.41
C VAL A 82 0.57 17.38 31.69
N PRO A 83 1.54 18.11 32.27
CA PRO A 83 2.04 19.34 31.68
C PRO A 83 2.86 19.06 30.40
N ASN A 84 2.67 19.89 29.38
CA ASN A 84 3.35 19.82 28.07
C ASN A 84 2.99 18.62 27.17
N GLU A 85 2.00 17.82 27.56
CA GLU A 85 1.49 16.67 26.78
C GLU A 85 -0.03 16.75 26.62
N SER A 86 -0.60 17.97 26.55
CA SER A 86 -2.04 18.16 26.39
C SER A 86 -2.52 17.82 24.98
N ILE A 87 -3.83 17.56 24.82
CA ILE A 87 -4.48 17.38 23.50
C ILE A 87 -4.09 18.49 22.51
N ASN A 88 -4.12 19.76 22.92
CA ASN A 88 -3.75 20.89 22.05
C ASN A 88 -2.29 20.86 21.57
N ILE A 89 -1.37 20.33 22.38
CA ILE A 89 0.05 20.22 22.02
C ILE A 89 0.25 19.06 21.03
N ALA A 90 -0.40 17.93 21.28
CA ALA A 90 -0.39 16.78 20.37
C ALA A 90 -0.95 17.15 18.99
N VAL A 91 -2.10 17.83 18.94
CA VAL A 91 -2.66 18.38 17.69
C VAL A 91 -1.70 19.38 17.04
N GLY A 92 -1.03 20.23 17.83
CA GLY A 92 -0.01 21.14 17.31
C GLY A 92 1.14 20.41 16.60
N ARG A 93 1.60 19.28 17.14
CA ARG A 93 2.65 18.45 16.51
C ARG A 93 2.16 17.79 15.22
N LEU A 94 0.93 17.29 15.20
CA LEU A 94 0.31 16.76 13.98
C LEU A 94 0.17 17.85 12.90
N ASN A 95 -0.25 19.06 13.28
CA ASN A 95 -0.30 20.21 12.37
C ASN A 95 1.10 20.57 11.83
N ASP A 96 2.12 20.58 12.69
CA ASP A 96 3.52 20.83 12.30
C ASP A 96 4.05 19.75 11.34
N ALA A 97 3.54 18.51 11.45
CA ALA A 97 3.81 17.41 10.52
C ALA A 97 3.01 17.51 9.19
N GLY A 98 2.14 18.51 9.05
CA GLY A 98 1.34 18.75 7.85
C GLY A 98 0.15 17.80 7.69
N VAL A 99 -0.31 17.19 8.79
CA VAL A 99 -1.51 16.34 8.82
C VAL A 99 -2.74 17.16 8.44
N THR A 100 -3.57 16.63 7.55
CA THR A 100 -4.83 17.26 7.11
C THR A 100 -6.07 16.50 7.61
N LYS A 101 -5.91 15.27 8.11
CA LYS A 101 -6.96 14.50 8.79
C LYS A 101 -6.41 13.82 10.05
N ILE A 102 -7.04 14.07 11.18
CA ILE A 102 -6.69 13.51 12.49
C ILE A 102 -7.73 12.49 12.89
N ILE A 103 -7.29 11.25 13.12
CA ILE A 103 -8.11 10.20 13.74
C ILE A 103 -7.85 10.24 15.24
N ALA A 104 -8.82 10.73 16.01
CA ALA A 104 -8.74 10.85 17.45
C ALA A 104 -9.28 9.57 18.11
N VAL A 105 -8.40 8.85 18.82
CA VAL A 105 -8.67 7.57 19.47
C VAL A 105 -8.71 7.76 21.00
N PRO A 106 -9.90 7.78 21.64
CA PRO A 106 -10.01 7.97 23.07
C PRO A 106 -9.71 6.67 23.84
N LEU A 107 -8.52 6.59 24.45
CA LEU A 107 -8.12 5.52 25.38
C LEU A 107 -8.84 5.68 26.73
N PHE A 108 -10.14 5.43 26.70
CA PHE A 108 -11.06 5.46 27.84
C PHE A 108 -11.87 4.17 27.87
N VAL A 109 -12.24 3.70 29.06
CA VAL A 109 -12.96 2.42 29.23
C VAL A 109 -14.31 2.41 28.50
N SER A 110 -15.02 3.55 28.43
CA SER A 110 -16.29 3.61 27.72
C SER A 110 -16.55 4.92 27.00
N SER A 111 -17.20 4.84 25.84
CA SER A 111 -17.72 5.97 25.06
C SER A 111 -18.83 6.73 25.81
N HIS A 112 -19.36 6.16 26.89
CA HIS A 112 -20.37 6.78 27.76
C HIS A 112 -19.75 7.50 28.97
N SER A 113 -18.44 7.73 28.97
CA SER A 113 -17.78 8.59 29.95
C SER A 113 -18.18 10.06 29.76
N SER A 114 -18.33 10.81 30.85
CA SER A 114 -18.52 12.27 30.81
C SER A 114 -17.35 12.97 30.12
N HIS A 115 -16.14 12.42 30.20
CA HIS A 115 -14.94 12.98 29.57
C HIS A 115 -14.98 12.93 28.04
N ILE A 116 -15.77 12.04 27.42
CA ILE A 116 -15.91 12.02 25.95
C ILE A 116 -16.50 13.34 25.47
N GLN A 117 -17.45 13.90 26.23
CA GLN A 117 -18.02 15.20 25.93
C GLN A 117 -16.98 16.31 26.04
N GLU A 118 -16.11 16.26 27.04
CA GLU A 118 -15.01 17.22 27.21
C GLU A 118 -14.01 17.14 26.04
N ILE A 119 -13.69 15.92 25.59
CA ILE A 119 -12.84 15.65 24.43
C ILE A 119 -13.47 16.21 23.15
N GLU A 120 -14.74 15.92 22.87
CA GLU A 120 -15.45 16.49 21.73
C GLU A 120 -15.38 18.03 21.72
N TYR A 121 -15.47 18.68 22.89
CA TYR A 121 -15.38 20.13 22.99
C TYR A 121 -13.96 20.63 22.72
N VAL A 122 -12.95 19.99 23.30
CA VAL A 122 -11.54 20.31 23.06
C VAL A 122 -11.18 20.10 21.59
N LEU A 123 -11.71 19.06 20.94
CA LEU A 123 -11.52 18.81 19.51
C LEU A 123 -12.37 19.71 18.61
N GLY A 124 -13.23 20.57 19.16
CA GLY A 124 -14.09 21.45 18.36
C GLY A 124 -15.27 20.75 17.67
N LEU A 125 -15.56 19.49 18.01
CA LEU A 125 -16.67 18.69 17.48
C LEU A 125 -18.01 19.03 18.13
N ARG A 126 -18.01 19.87 19.17
CA ARG A 126 -19.22 20.42 19.81
C ARG A 126 -19.00 21.83 20.34
N GLU A 127 -20.09 22.60 20.41
CA GLU A 127 -20.05 24.00 20.86
C GLU A 127 -20.21 24.18 22.38
N THR A 128 -20.93 23.28 23.06
CA THR A 128 -21.32 23.46 24.47
C THR A 128 -21.10 22.21 25.32
N LEU A 129 -20.67 22.39 26.56
CA LEU A 129 -20.52 21.33 27.55
C LEU A 129 -21.62 21.39 28.61
N PRO A 130 -22.11 20.25 29.11
CA PRO A 130 -22.90 20.24 30.33
C PRO A 130 -22.03 20.72 31.50
N LEU A 131 -22.64 21.45 32.42
CA LEU A 131 -21.99 21.80 33.69
C LEU A 131 -22.13 20.60 34.62
N THR A 132 -21.00 20.06 35.05
CA THR A 132 -20.93 18.88 35.90
C THR A 132 -20.22 19.20 37.21
N THR A 133 -20.52 18.41 38.23
CA THR A 133 -19.80 18.43 39.51
C THR A 133 -19.75 17.01 40.03
N GLU A 134 -18.55 16.55 40.35
CA GLU A 134 -18.26 15.18 40.74
C GLU A 134 -17.16 15.17 41.80
N HIS A 135 -17.15 14.11 42.62
CA HIS A 135 -16.09 13.87 43.59
C HIS A 135 -15.06 12.94 42.94
N VAL A 136 -13.81 13.38 42.91
CA VAL A 136 -12.69 12.64 42.32
C VAL A 136 -11.56 12.55 43.33
N VAL A 137 -10.74 11.50 43.22
CA VAL A 137 -9.54 11.35 44.04
C VAL A 137 -8.30 11.61 43.21
N VAL A 138 -7.52 12.62 43.60
CA VAL A 138 -6.25 12.99 42.94
C VAL A 138 -5.13 12.82 43.95
N GLU A 139 -4.17 11.93 43.66
CA GLU A 139 -3.07 11.57 44.58
C GLU A 139 -3.52 11.20 46.01
N GLY A 140 -4.66 10.53 46.13
CA GLY A 140 -5.22 10.12 47.43
C GLY A 140 -5.93 11.25 48.20
N MET A 141 -6.10 12.43 47.60
CA MET A 141 -6.92 13.52 48.15
C MET A 141 -8.28 13.59 47.47
N GLU A 142 -9.34 13.69 48.26
CA GLU A 142 -10.71 13.92 47.80
C GLU A 142 -10.85 15.36 47.28
N MET A 143 -11.37 15.50 46.07
CA MET A 143 -11.52 16.78 45.37
C MET A 143 -12.92 16.86 44.77
N GLU A 144 -13.54 18.04 44.84
CA GLU A 144 -14.68 18.38 44.01
C GLU A 144 -14.15 18.87 42.66
N ARG A 145 -14.40 18.10 41.58
CA ARG A 145 -14.12 18.48 40.20
C ARG A 145 -15.42 18.99 39.56
N ALA A 146 -15.36 20.17 38.94
CA ALA A 146 -16.53 20.75 38.29
C ALA A 146 -16.18 21.39 36.95
N VAL A 147 -16.98 21.11 35.92
CA VAL A 147 -16.97 21.85 34.65
C VAL A 147 -17.86 23.07 34.82
N THR A 148 -17.25 24.25 34.82
CA THR A 148 -17.95 25.53 35.00
C THR A 148 -17.74 26.44 33.79
N GLN A 149 -18.61 27.43 33.61
CA GLN A 149 -18.42 28.44 32.57
C GLN A 149 -18.05 29.79 33.19
N LYS A 150 -16.89 30.34 32.80
CA LYS A 150 -16.40 31.65 33.25
C LYS A 150 -15.98 32.50 32.06
N GLY A 151 -16.54 33.70 31.96
CA GLY A 151 -16.17 34.64 30.89
C GLY A 151 -16.48 34.15 29.46
N GLY A 152 -17.39 33.18 29.29
CA GLY A 152 -17.72 32.57 28.01
C GLY A 152 -16.89 31.33 27.65
N GLN A 153 -15.91 30.97 28.48
CA GLN A 153 -15.06 29.78 28.32
C GLN A 153 -15.40 28.72 29.38
N TYR A 154 -15.26 27.44 29.03
CA TYR A 154 -15.37 26.35 29.99
C TYR A 154 -14.06 26.15 30.74
N VAL A 155 -14.16 25.88 32.05
CA VAL A 155 -13.04 25.73 32.96
C VAL A 155 -13.31 24.53 33.85
N ILE A 156 -12.32 23.65 33.99
CA ILE A 156 -12.31 22.60 35.00
C ILE A 156 -11.81 23.23 36.29
N SER A 157 -12.65 23.24 37.31
CA SER A 157 -12.33 23.69 38.66
C SER A 157 -12.16 22.48 39.56
N ARG A 158 -11.04 22.38 40.28
CA ARG A 158 -10.78 21.34 41.27
C ARG A 158 -10.60 21.98 42.65
N VAL A 159 -11.39 21.57 43.63
CA VAL A 159 -11.33 22.10 45.00
C VAL A 159 -11.12 20.96 45.99
N PRO A 160 -10.10 21.02 46.87
CA PRO A 160 -9.93 20.04 47.93
C PRO A 160 -11.17 19.96 48.84
N LEU A 161 -11.59 18.73 49.11
CA LEU A 161 -12.64 18.41 50.06
C LEU A 161 -12.00 18.09 51.43
N GLU A 162 -12.48 18.77 52.48
CA GLU A 162 -12.10 18.48 53.86
C GLU A 162 -13.34 18.07 54.67
N ALA A 163 -13.19 17.09 55.55
CA ALA A 163 -14.27 16.69 56.45
C ALA A 163 -14.55 17.80 57.48
N ASP A 164 -15.82 18.19 57.59
CA ASP A 164 -16.26 19.13 58.61
C ASP A 164 -16.36 18.46 60.00
N THR A 165 -16.89 19.19 60.99
CA THR A 165 -16.99 18.69 62.36
C THR A 165 -17.95 17.51 62.53
N ASP A 166 -18.87 17.32 61.58
CA ASP A 166 -19.83 16.21 61.57
C ASP A 166 -19.37 15.05 60.67
N GLY A 167 -18.25 15.23 59.94
CA GLY A 167 -17.64 14.24 59.08
C GLY A 167 -18.04 14.36 57.61
N ASP A 168 -18.83 15.37 57.25
CA ASP A 168 -19.25 15.61 55.87
C ASP A 168 -18.14 16.34 55.10
N LEU A 169 -17.80 15.86 53.90
CA LEU A 169 -16.79 16.47 53.05
C LEU A 169 -17.29 17.79 52.47
N GLN A 170 -16.54 18.88 52.66
CA GLN A 170 -16.84 20.19 52.11
C GLN A 170 -15.66 20.80 51.35
N ALA A 171 -15.97 21.46 50.23
CA ALA A 171 -15.02 22.20 49.41
C ALA A 171 -14.55 23.45 50.18
N THR A 172 -13.33 23.42 50.71
CA THR A 172 -12.81 24.45 51.64
C THR A 172 -11.54 25.14 51.14
N GLY A 173 -10.95 24.65 50.05
CA GLY A 173 -9.73 25.19 49.43
C GLY A 173 -9.96 26.30 48.40
N HIS A 174 -8.86 26.83 47.86
CA HIS A 174 -8.93 27.65 46.64
C HIS A 174 -9.05 26.72 45.43
N PRO A 175 -9.91 27.04 44.45
CA PRO A 175 -10.04 26.24 43.24
C PRO A 175 -8.76 26.33 42.40
N GLU A 176 -8.24 25.17 42.02
CA GLU A 176 -7.31 25.04 40.89
C GLU A 176 -8.14 25.00 39.61
N GLU A 177 -7.81 25.86 38.65
CA GLU A 177 -8.65 26.10 37.48
C GLU A 177 -7.84 25.94 36.19
N ASP A 178 -8.24 24.95 35.39
CA ASP A 178 -7.66 24.67 34.08
C ASP A 178 -8.68 25.04 32.99
N PRO A 179 -8.36 25.96 32.07
CA PRO A 179 -9.26 26.29 30.98
C PRO A 179 -9.34 25.13 29.97
N LEU A 180 -10.56 24.77 29.55
CA LEU A 180 -10.78 23.92 28.39
C LEU A 180 -10.72 24.81 27.14
N VAL A 181 -9.72 24.58 26.29
CA VAL A 181 -9.47 25.37 25.09
C VAL A 181 -9.64 24.45 23.88
N PRO A 182 -10.56 24.76 22.95
CA PRO A 182 -10.61 24.06 21.68
C PRO A 182 -9.29 24.12 20.92
N VAL A 183 -8.95 23.07 20.18
CA VAL A 183 -7.75 23.02 19.36
C VAL A 183 -7.85 23.99 18.19
N GLU A 184 -6.72 24.59 17.80
CA GLU A 184 -6.61 25.41 16.59
C GLU A 184 -6.01 24.54 15.48
N THR A 185 -6.84 24.07 14.56
CA THR A 185 -6.40 23.30 13.40
C THR A 185 -7.36 23.48 12.22
N ASP A 186 -6.83 23.37 11.01
CA ASP A 186 -7.59 23.27 9.76
C ASP A 186 -7.78 21.80 9.32
N SER A 187 -7.17 20.84 10.03
CA SER A 187 -7.31 19.41 9.75
C SER A 187 -8.72 18.93 10.08
N GLU A 188 -9.26 18.03 9.25
CA GLU A 188 -10.47 17.29 9.59
C GLU A 188 -10.21 16.41 10.81
N ILE A 189 -11.14 16.34 11.78
CA ILE A 189 -10.99 15.49 12.95
C ILE A 189 -12.14 14.49 12.97
N VAL A 190 -11.78 13.20 13.03
CA VAL A 190 -12.73 12.10 13.24
C VAL A 190 -12.47 11.52 14.64
N LEU A 191 -13.48 11.51 15.49
CA LEU A 191 -13.41 10.90 16.83
C LEU A 191 -13.99 9.49 16.76
N THR A 192 -13.17 8.49 17.07
CA THR A 192 -13.58 7.08 17.13
C THR A 192 -14.34 6.78 18.42
N THR A 193 -14.86 5.57 18.55
CA THR A 193 -15.33 5.06 19.85
C THR A 193 -14.16 4.85 20.81
N ALA A 194 -14.47 4.82 22.10
CA ALA A 194 -13.54 4.39 23.14
C ALA A 194 -13.45 2.85 23.20
N ILE A 195 -12.84 2.30 24.25
CA ILE A 195 -12.60 0.86 24.39
C ILE A 195 -13.89 0.03 24.36
N ASP A 196 -14.89 0.46 25.13
CA ASP A 196 -16.18 -0.22 25.32
C ASP A 196 -16.04 -1.74 25.51
N ASP A 197 -16.60 -2.58 24.63
CA ASP A 197 -16.59 -4.04 24.72
C ASP A 197 -15.76 -4.74 23.64
N HIS A 198 -14.74 -4.05 23.14
CA HIS A 198 -13.85 -4.58 22.10
C HIS A 198 -13.18 -5.91 22.51
N TRP A 199 -13.12 -6.88 21.59
CA TRP A 199 -12.67 -8.26 21.87
C TRP A 199 -11.21 -8.33 22.38
N LEU A 200 -10.32 -7.49 21.86
CA LEU A 200 -8.94 -7.36 22.39
C LEU A 200 -8.91 -7.03 23.89
N VAL A 201 -9.86 -6.24 24.39
CA VAL A 201 -9.95 -5.90 25.82
C VAL A 201 -10.57 -7.05 26.62
N ALA A 202 -11.52 -7.79 26.04
CA ALA A 202 -11.99 -9.03 26.66
C ALA A 202 -10.85 -10.05 26.83
N GLU A 203 -9.91 -10.14 25.90
CA GLU A 203 -8.71 -10.98 26.04
C GLU A 203 -7.79 -10.51 27.17
N ILE A 204 -7.62 -9.20 27.37
CA ILE A 204 -6.87 -8.67 28.53
C ILE A 204 -7.55 -9.12 29.82
N VAL A 205 -8.86 -8.92 29.95
CA VAL A 205 -9.62 -9.31 31.14
C VAL A 205 -9.57 -10.82 31.36
N THR A 206 -9.57 -11.60 30.27
CA THR A 206 -9.39 -13.06 30.29
C THR A 206 -8.07 -13.46 30.91
N ASP A 207 -6.96 -12.84 30.48
CA ASP A 207 -5.64 -13.15 31.02
C ASP A 207 -5.51 -12.74 32.50
N ARG A 208 -6.00 -11.55 32.88
CA ARG A 208 -6.00 -11.13 34.28
C ARG A 208 -6.85 -12.04 35.16
N THR A 209 -7.98 -12.50 34.66
CA THR A 209 -8.87 -13.42 35.39
C THR A 209 -8.19 -14.78 35.57
N ALA A 210 -7.63 -15.33 34.49
CA ALA A 210 -6.96 -16.63 34.51
C ALA A 210 -5.79 -16.68 35.49
N ASP A 211 -5.01 -15.59 35.59
CA ASP A 211 -3.86 -15.49 36.49
C ASP A 211 -4.25 -15.47 37.99
N LEU A 212 -5.49 -15.07 38.29
CA LEU A 212 -6.02 -14.97 39.66
C LEU A 212 -6.78 -16.22 40.10
N CYS A 213 -7.34 -16.98 39.16
CA CYS A 213 -8.13 -18.17 39.45
C CYS A 213 -7.27 -19.28 40.11
N ALA A 214 -7.80 -19.92 41.16
CA ALA A 214 -7.08 -20.94 41.91
C ALA A 214 -7.82 -22.28 42.00
N ASP A 215 -9.15 -22.27 42.15
CA ASP A 215 -10.00 -23.47 42.12
C ASP A 215 -11.12 -23.29 41.08
N PRO A 216 -10.95 -23.85 39.88
CA PRO A 216 -11.74 -23.43 38.74
C PRO A 216 -13.15 -24.01 38.68
N GLU A 217 -13.59 -24.85 39.63
CA GLU A 217 -14.98 -25.34 39.70
C GLU A 217 -15.84 -24.45 40.61
N GLY A 218 -16.05 -23.18 40.24
CA GLY A 218 -17.12 -22.37 40.85
C GLY A 218 -16.84 -20.91 41.22
N GLU A 219 -15.65 -20.37 40.92
CA GLU A 219 -15.32 -18.95 41.17
C GLU A 219 -16.19 -18.00 40.34
N THR A 220 -16.51 -16.84 40.90
CA THR A 220 -17.26 -15.76 40.24
C THR A 220 -16.30 -14.63 39.85
N LEU A 221 -16.24 -14.29 38.55
CA LEU A 221 -15.60 -13.05 38.11
C LEU A 221 -16.46 -11.85 38.52
N VAL A 222 -15.87 -10.87 39.20
CA VAL A 222 -16.46 -9.55 39.46
C VAL A 222 -15.63 -8.50 38.72
N LEU A 223 -16.12 -8.06 37.57
CA LEU A 223 -15.46 -7.03 36.76
C LEU A 223 -15.85 -5.64 37.27
N VAL A 224 -14.87 -4.86 37.72
CA VAL A 224 -15.10 -3.57 38.41
C VAL A 224 -14.67 -2.41 37.52
N ALA A 225 -15.63 -1.67 37.00
CA ALA A 225 -15.37 -0.49 36.16
C ALA A 225 -15.60 0.81 36.95
N HIS A 226 -15.10 1.93 36.41
CA HIS A 226 -15.31 3.24 37.03
C HIS A 226 -16.80 3.60 37.17
N GLY A 227 -17.57 3.43 36.09
CA GLY A 227 -18.99 3.78 36.05
C GLY A 227 -19.24 5.28 35.90
N THR A 228 -20.49 5.68 36.09
CA THR A 228 -20.96 7.06 35.98
C THR A 228 -22.13 7.34 36.90
N GLY A 229 -22.17 8.54 37.50
CA GLY A 229 -23.34 9.05 38.21
C GLY A 229 -24.41 9.65 37.28
N ALA A 230 -24.14 9.77 35.98
CA ALA A 230 -25.07 10.31 35.00
C ALA A 230 -25.97 9.19 34.43
N GLU A 231 -27.26 9.24 34.78
CA GLU A 231 -28.24 8.21 34.41
C GLU A 231 -28.33 7.93 32.90
N ASP A 232 -28.26 8.98 32.07
CA ASP A 232 -28.37 8.84 30.61
C ASP A 232 -27.22 8.00 30.02
N ASN A 233 -26.08 7.96 30.70
CA ASN A 233 -24.89 7.21 30.27
C ASN A 233 -24.77 5.84 30.93
N PHE A 234 -25.46 5.62 32.05
CA PHE A 234 -25.28 4.44 32.90
C PHE A 234 -25.58 3.12 32.17
N THR A 235 -26.62 3.12 31.31
CA THR A 235 -26.98 1.93 30.52
C THR A 235 -25.85 1.50 29.58
N GLY A 236 -25.12 2.46 29.00
CA GLY A 236 -23.97 2.18 28.13
C GLY A 236 -22.84 1.47 28.88
N TRP A 237 -22.49 1.97 30.07
CA TRP A 237 -21.50 1.34 30.96
C TRP A 237 -21.88 -0.08 31.38
N VAL A 238 -23.15 -0.30 31.73
CA VAL A 238 -23.66 -1.65 32.06
C VAL A 238 -23.51 -2.57 30.87
N ASN A 239 -23.95 -2.15 29.68
CA ASN A 239 -23.91 -2.99 28.48
C ASN A 239 -22.48 -3.39 28.10
N SER A 240 -21.54 -2.43 28.00
CA SER A 240 -20.17 -2.74 27.59
C SER A 240 -19.43 -3.59 28.62
N THR A 241 -19.54 -3.24 29.91
CA THR A 241 -18.87 -4.00 30.99
C THR A 241 -19.44 -5.41 31.11
N SER A 242 -20.76 -5.59 30.96
CA SER A 242 -21.40 -6.92 31.00
C SER A 242 -21.00 -7.76 29.79
N SER A 243 -20.93 -7.15 28.61
CA SER A 243 -20.43 -7.80 27.39
C SER A 243 -18.99 -8.29 27.60
N LEU A 244 -18.08 -7.46 28.13
CA LEU A 244 -16.71 -7.89 28.44
C LEU A 244 -16.65 -9.05 29.44
N ALA A 245 -17.46 -9.02 30.49
CA ALA A 245 -17.51 -10.10 31.47
C ALA A 245 -18.00 -11.42 30.83
N ASP A 246 -19.04 -11.36 29.99
CA ASP A 246 -19.55 -12.52 29.26
C ASP A 246 -18.55 -13.05 28.23
N GLN A 247 -17.88 -12.15 27.49
CA GLN A 247 -16.80 -12.52 26.58
C GLN A 247 -15.66 -13.22 27.33
N THR A 248 -15.24 -12.67 28.48
CA THR A 248 -14.21 -13.26 29.35
C THR A 248 -14.56 -14.70 29.74
N ARG A 249 -15.81 -14.93 30.18
CA ARG A 249 -16.29 -16.28 30.53
C ARG A 249 -16.20 -17.24 29.34
N LEU A 250 -16.60 -16.80 28.16
CA LEU A 250 -16.54 -17.63 26.95
C LEU A 250 -15.09 -17.87 26.51
N ASN A 251 -14.22 -16.87 26.63
CA ASN A 251 -12.79 -16.98 26.31
C ASN A 251 -12.09 -18.01 27.18
N LEU A 252 -12.34 -17.98 28.50
CA LEU A 252 -11.82 -19.01 29.41
C LEU A 252 -12.31 -20.40 29.01
N LEU A 253 -13.62 -20.54 28.78
CA LEU A 253 -14.25 -21.81 28.48
C LEU A 253 -13.78 -22.44 27.15
N TYR A 254 -13.52 -21.63 26.12
CA TYR A 254 -13.31 -22.13 24.75
C TYR A 254 -11.90 -21.92 24.18
N TRP A 255 -11.18 -20.87 24.58
CA TRP A 255 -9.94 -20.45 23.89
C TRP A 255 -8.71 -20.35 24.80
N ARG A 256 -8.87 -20.09 26.09
CA ARG A 256 -7.74 -19.92 27.01
C ARG A 256 -7.40 -21.19 27.77
N ASP A 257 -8.27 -21.60 28.67
CA ASP A 257 -8.10 -22.83 29.45
C ASP A 257 -9.47 -23.34 29.89
N PRO A 258 -10.05 -24.34 29.19
CA PRO A 258 -11.35 -24.89 29.54
C PRO A 258 -11.40 -25.53 30.94
N SER A 259 -10.25 -25.76 31.57
CA SER A 259 -10.19 -26.18 32.96
C SER A 259 -10.52 -25.06 33.94
N ILE A 260 -10.45 -23.79 33.51
CA ILE A 260 -10.87 -22.58 34.23
C ILE A 260 -12.35 -22.31 33.95
N GLY A 261 -13.23 -22.96 34.71
CA GLY A 261 -14.69 -22.87 34.55
C GLY A 261 -15.33 -21.86 35.48
N LEU A 262 -15.36 -20.57 35.11
CA LEU A 262 -16.12 -19.58 35.89
C LEU A 262 -17.56 -20.02 36.12
N GLY A 263 -17.98 -20.03 37.39
CA GLY A 263 -19.33 -20.40 37.77
C GLY A 263 -20.36 -19.32 37.41
N SER A 264 -19.95 -18.05 37.47
CA SER A 264 -20.74 -16.89 37.07
C SER A 264 -19.86 -15.67 36.81
N THR A 265 -20.46 -14.64 36.22
CA THR A 265 -19.89 -13.31 36.00
C THR A 265 -20.80 -12.27 36.61
N GLU A 266 -20.22 -11.26 37.24
CA GLU A 266 -20.91 -10.11 37.81
C GLU A 266 -20.15 -8.83 37.43
N VAL A 267 -20.86 -7.71 37.36
CA VAL A 267 -20.25 -6.39 37.09
C VAL A 267 -20.58 -5.42 38.21
N ALA A 268 -19.60 -4.60 38.57
CA ALA A 268 -19.76 -3.59 39.61
C ALA A 268 -19.17 -2.25 39.16
N PHE A 269 -19.71 -1.17 39.71
CA PHE A 269 -19.24 0.18 39.44
C PHE A 269 -18.79 0.88 40.72
N ILE A 270 -17.72 1.68 40.61
CA ILE A 270 -17.26 2.54 41.71
C ILE A 270 -18.20 3.75 41.85
N HIS A 271 -18.65 4.29 40.73
CA HIS A 271 -19.53 5.45 40.66
C HIS A 271 -20.82 5.11 39.93
N HIS A 272 -21.94 5.19 40.65
CA HIS A 272 -23.30 5.10 40.11
C HIS A 272 -24.32 5.62 41.13
N ASN A 273 -25.57 5.78 40.71
CA ASN A 273 -26.65 6.08 41.62
C ASN A 273 -27.10 4.81 42.37
N GLU A 274 -26.51 4.55 43.54
CA GLU A 274 -26.82 3.37 44.37
C GLU A 274 -28.30 3.29 44.80
N THR A 275 -29.04 4.41 44.79
CA THR A 275 -30.48 4.38 45.11
C THR A 275 -31.30 3.81 43.96
N LEU A 276 -30.91 4.11 42.72
CA LEU A 276 -31.61 3.62 41.53
C LEU A 276 -31.11 2.25 41.08
N HIS A 277 -29.81 2.00 41.21
CA HIS A 277 -29.15 0.78 40.73
C HIS A 277 -28.32 0.09 41.83
N PRO A 278 -28.92 -0.26 42.98
CA PRO A 278 -28.20 -0.92 44.07
C PRO A 278 -27.60 -2.27 43.66
N GLU A 279 -28.11 -2.91 42.61
CA GLU A 279 -27.65 -4.19 42.09
C GLU A 279 -26.23 -4.18 41.54
N PHE A 280 -25.65 -3.02 41.20
CA PHE A 280 -24.27 -2.89 40.71
C PHE A 280 -23.27 -2.43 41.78
N THR A 281 -23.69 -2.45 43.05
CA THR A 281 -22.84 -2.01 44.17
C THR A 281 -21.79 -3.06 44.50
N LEU A 282 -20.52 -2.64 44.53
CA LEU A 282 -19.36 -3.53 44.63
C LEU A 282 -19.35 -4.45 45.87
N GLU A 283 -19.44 -3.89 47.09
CA GLU A 283 -19.33 -4.68 48.32
C GLU A 283 -20.42 -5.78 48.42
N PRO A 284 -21.72 -5.50 48.19
CA PRO A 284 -22.75 -6.54 48.18
C PRO A 284 -22.54 -7.64 47.13
N ILE A 285 -22.05 -7.31 45.93
CA ILE A 285 -21.77 -8.30 44.88
C ILE A 285 -20.67 -9.25 45.35
N VAL A 286 -19.50 -8.70 45.71
CA VAL A 286 -18.34 -9.51 46.11
C VAL A 286 -18.66 -10.36 47.33
N LYS A 287 -19.41 -9.83 48.30
CA LYS A 287 -19.82 -10.57 49.50
C LYS A 287 -20.73 -11.77 49.22
N ASN A 288 -21.55 -11.69 48.17
CA ASN A 288 -22.51 -12.74 47.82
C ASN A 288 -21.98 -13.71 46.73
N ALA A 289 -20.90 -13.32 46.04
CA ALA A 289 -20.21 -14.12 45.05
C ALA A 289 -19.54 -15.35 45.67
N THR A 290 -19.39 -16.41 44.87
CA THR A 290 -18.66 -17.63 45.29
C THR A 290 -17.20 -17.46 44.93
N ASP A 291 -16.30 -17.51 45.92
CA ASP A 291 -14.85 -17.34 45.77
C ASP A 291 -14.48 -16.26 44.72
N PRO A 292 -14.83 -14.98 44.99
CA PRO A 292 -14.77 -13.92 43.99
C PRO A 292 -13.36 -13.64 43.49
N VAL A 293 -13.24 -13.56 42.16
CA VAL A 293 -12.07 -13.05 41.43
C VAL A 293 -12.39 -11.64 40.97
N VAL A 294 -11.80 -10.64 41.61
CA VAL A 294 -12.08 -9.23 41.35
C VAL A 294 -11.05 -8.71 40.35
N VAL A 295 -11.51 -8.20 39.20
CA VAL A 295 -10.64 -7.66 38.14
C VAL A 295 -11.02 -6.20 37.90
N PRO A 296 -10.08 -5.24 38.02
CA PRO A 296 -10.38 -3.85 37.74
C PRO A 296 -10.31 -3.56 36.24
N LEU A 297 -11.39 -2.99 35.68
CA LEU A 297 -11.42 -2.45 34.32
C LEU A 297 -11.01 -0.98 34.34
N MET A 298 -9.70 -0.74 34.40
CA MET A 298 -9.07 0.58 34.43
C MET A 298 -8.00 0.68 33.34
N VAL A 299 -7.83 1.85 32.72
CA VAL A 299 -6.81 2.04 31.67
C VAL A 299 -5.40 1.75 32.19
N SER A 300 -5.07 2.25 33.40
CA SER A 300 -3.75 2.09 34.03
C SER A 300 -3.90 2.00 35.55
N GLU A 301 -2.92 1.38 36.22
CA GLU A 301 -2.90 1.19 37.67
C GLU A 301 -2.76 2.53 38.40
N GLY A 302 -3.49 2.69 39.50
CA GLY A 302 -3.52 3.95 40.23
C GLY A 302 -4.28 3.87 41.55
N ASN A 303 -4.82 5.00 42.01
CA ASN A 303 -5.52 5.07 43.29
C ASN A 303 -6.73 4.12 43.37
N PHE A 304 -7.50 4.00 42.29
CA PHE A 304 -8.65 3.10 42.24
C PHE A 304 -8.26 1.64 42.45
N THR A 305 -7.18 1.19 41.80
CA THR A 305 -6.74 -0.20 41.88
C THR A 305 -5.99 -0.48 43.19
N SER A 306 -5.10 0.42 43.60
CA SER A 306 -4.27 0.19 44.79
C SER A 306 -4.96 0.46 46.12
N THR A 307 -6.00 1.31 46.14
CA THR A 307 -6.60 1.83 47.38
C THR A 307 -8.12 1.73 47.39
N THR A 308 -8.83 2.39 46.46
CA THR A 308 -10.30 2.51 46.52
C THR A 308 -11.01 1.14 46.49
N ILE A 309 -10.68 0.27 45.53
CA ILE A 309 -11.30 -1.06 45.44
C ILE A 309 -10.97 -1.90 46.69
N PRO A 310 -9.69 -2.03 47.12
CA PRO A 310 -9.36 -2.71 48.36
C PRO A 310 -10.07 -2.18 49.61
N ASP A 311 -10.21 -0.86 49.76
CA ASP A 311 -10.86 -0.24 50.91
C ASP A 311 -12.36 -0.53 50.95
N LEU A 312 -13.05 -0.46 49.80
CA LEU A 312 -14.47 -0.80 49.66
C LEU A 312 -14.75 -2.27 49.97
N LEU A 313 -13.78 -3.16 49.72
CA LEU A 313 -13.90 -4.59 49.97
C LEU A 313 -13.28 -5.03 51.30
N GLY A 314 -12.91 -4.07 52.15
CA GLY A 314 -12.22 -4.32 53.42
C GLY A 314 -12.91 -5.41 54.26
N ASN A 315 -12.12 -6.40 54.70
CA ASN A 315 -12.53 -7.58 55.47
C ASN A 315 -13.27 -8.70 54.70
N LEU A 316 -13.40 -8.60 53.37
CA LEU A 316 -13.84 -9.71 52.53
C LEU A 316 -12.66 -10.56 52.06
N THR A 317 -12.94 -11.79 51.64
CA THR A 317 -11.96 -12.69 51.01
C THR A 317 -12.25 -12.72 49.51
N TYR A 318 -11.27 -12.39 48.69
CA TYR A 318 -11.36 -12.34 47.24
C TYR A 318 -9.95 -12.42 46.63
N ALA A 319 -9.84 -12.86 45.38
CA ALA A 319 -8.60 -12.78 44.60
C ALA A 319 -8.50 -11.41 43.91
N TYR A 320 -7.33 -10.76 44.03
CA TYR A 320 -7.08 -9.42 43.48
C TYR A 320 -5.58 -9.14 43.44
N ASP A 321 -5.08 -8.65 42.31
CA ASP A 321 -3.70 -8.16 42.15
C ASP A 321 -3.61 -6.68 41.76
N GLY A 322 -4.74 -6.06 41.38
CA GLY A 322 -4.81 -4.66 40.96
C GLY A 322 -4.42 -4.39 39.52
N SER A 323 -4.13 -5.43 38.72
CA SER A 323 -3.66 -5.31 37.34
C SER A 323 -4.68 -4.59 36.44
N ALA A 324 -4.24 -3.52 35.77
CA ALA A 324 -5.05 -2.74 34.83
C ALA A 324 -4.92 -3.24 33.38
N LEU A 325 -5.55 -2.52 32.43
CA LEU A 325 -5.47 -2.81 31.00
C LEU A 325 -4.05 -2.64 30.47
N THR A 326 -3.44 -1.48 30.69
CA THR A 326 -2.00 -1.29 30.44
C THR A 326 -1.18 -1.97 31.56
N PRO A 327 0.02 -2.49 31.26
CA PRO A 327 0.75 -2.45 29.99
C PRO A 327 0.51 -3.68 29.10
N HIS A 328 -0.71 -4.24 29.04
CA HIS A 328 -0.96 -5.39 28.17
C HIS A 328 -0.82 -4.98 26.68
N PRO A 329 -0.11 -5.76 25.83
CA PRO A 329 0.17 -5.39 24.44
C PRO A 329 -1.09 -5.28 23.56
N HIS A 330 -2.23 -5.80 24.02
CA HIS A 330 -3.50 -5.67 23.30
C HIS A 330 -4.07 -4.25 23.33
N VAL A 331 -3.57 -3.37 24.20
CA VAL A 331 -3.94 -1.95 24.16
C VAL A 331 -3.37 -1.28 22.91
N ALA A 332 -2.11 -1.55 22.56
CA ALA A 332 -1.49 -1.04 21.32
C ALA A 332 -2.23 -1.57 20.08
N LYS A 333 -2.49 -2.88 20.02
CA LYS A 333 -3.29 -3.49 18.94
C LYS A 333 -4.70 -2.92 18.81
N TRP A 334 -5.31 -2.53 19.94
CA TRP A 334 -6.63 -1.91 19.92
C TRP A 334 -6.56 -0.51 19.30
N ILE A 335 -5.54 0.28 19.63
CA ILE A 335 -5.27 1.57 18.99
C ILE A 335 -5.10 1.37 17.48
N GLU A 336 -4.32 0.37 17.08
CA GLU A 336 -4.08 0.05 15.66
C GLU A 336 -5.37 -0.26 14.90
N ILE A 337 -6.19 -1.19 15.40
CA ILE A 337 -7.44 -1.60 14.75
C ILE A 337 -8.44 -0.44 14.66
N VAL A 338 -8.68 0.26 15.78
CA VAL A 338 -9.67 1.35 15.81
C VAL A 338 -9.24 2.53 14.94
N ALA A 339 -7.94 2.82 14.84
CA ALA A 339 -7.45 3.80 13.88
C ALA A 339 -7.64 3.31 12.44
N ALA A 340 -7.32 2.04 12.16
CA ALA A 340 -7.43 1.44 10.84
C ALA A 340 -8.87 1.40 10.30
N GLU A 341 -9.87 1.34 11.16
CA GLU A 341 -11.29 1.47 10.76
C GLU A 341 -11.57 2.76 9.97
N GLU A 342 -10.87 3.85 10.31
CA GLU A 342 -11.12 5.18 9.74
C GLU A 342 -10.27 5.51 8.50
N PHE A 343 -9.13 4.83 8.32
CA PHE A 343 -8.23 5.08 7.19
C PHE A 343 -8.14 3.94 6.18
N THR A 344 -8.64 2.74 6.50
CA THR A 344 -8.57 1.62 5.56
C THR A 344 -9.49 1.90 4.39
N ASP A 345 -8.90 2.06 3.21
CA ASP A 345 -9.67 2.14 1.99
C ASP A 345 -10.30 0.77 1.68
N LEU A 346 -11.63 0.72 1.79
CA LEU A 346 -12.45 -0.46 1.50
C LEU A 346 -13.15 -0.29 0.16
N THR A 347 -12.44 0.24 -0.83
CA THR A 347 -12.84 0.30 -2.23
C THR A 347 -11.95 -0.56 -3.12
N LEU A 348 -12.48 -0.94 -4.27
CA LEU A 348 -11.80 -1.77 -5.26
C LEU A 348 -12.07 -1.20 -6.65
N LEU A 349 -11.01 -1.01 -7.42
CA LEU A 349 -11.06 -0.46 -8.77
C LEU A 349 -11.03 -1.59 -9.81
N ILE A 350 -11.96 -1.58 -10.76
CA ILE A 350 -12.07 -2.56 -11.85
C ILE A 350 -12.63 -1.90 -13.11
N ASP A 351 -12.16 -2.24 -14.30
CA ASP A 351 -12.73 -1.70 -15.54
C ASP A 351 -14.06 -2.40 -15.88
N ASP A 352 -15.08 -1.60 -16.21
CA ASP A 352 -16.40 -2.09 -16.60
C ASP A 352 -16.41 -2.70 -18.01
N GLU A 353 -17.57 -3.15 -18.50
CA GLU A 353 -17.68 -3.79 -19.82
C GLU A 353 -17.41 -2.81 -20.99
N THR A 354 -17.33 -1.50 -20.71
CA THR A 354 -17.00 -0.44 -21.66
C THR A 354 -15.52 -0.04 -21.62
N GLY A 355 -14.78 -0.52 -20.62
CA GLY A 355 -13.37 -0.17 -20.38
C GLY A 355 -13.19 1.12 -19.59
N GLU A 356 -14.22 1.57 -18.86
CA GLU A 356 -14.13 2.71 -17.95
C GLU A 356 -13.91 2.22 -16.50
N PRO A 357 -13.11 2.93 -15.70
CA PRO A 357 -12.84 2.53 -14.32
C PRO A 357 -14.10 2.64 -13.46
N LEU A 358 -14.42 1.56 -12.75
CA LEU A 358 -15.51 1.45 -11.80
C LEU A 358 -14.94 1.18 -10.41
N GLU A 359 -15.31 2.05 -9.47
CA GLU A 359 -15.03 1.88 -8.06
C GLU A 359 -16.18 1.11 -7.38
N ILE A 360 -15.83 0.08 -6.62
CA ILE A 360 -16.77 -0.75 -5.86
C ILE A 360 -16.38 -0.68 -4.39
N SER A 361 -17.27 -0.19 -3.54
CA SER A 361 -17.03 -0.19 -2.09
C SER A 361 -17.48 -1.50 -1.43
N LEU A 362 -16.92 -1.80 -0.26
CA LEU A 362 -17.40 -2.89 0.60
C LEU A 362 -18.87 -2.70 0.98
N ASP A 363 -19.31 -1.45 1.17
CA ASP A 363 -20.70 -1.12 1.49
C ASP A 363 -21.66 -1.46 0.34
N ASP A 364 -21.26 -1.25 -0.91
CA ASP A 364 -22.06 -1.64 -2.08
C ASP A 364 -22.30 -3.15 -2.12
N VAL A 365 -21.23 -3.93 -1.89
CA VAL A 365 -21.27 -5.39 -1.81
C VAL A 365 -22.09 -5.84 -0.61
N GLY A 366 -21.87 -5.21 0.55
CA GLY A 366 -22.62 -5.47 1.78
C GLY A 366 -24.11 -5.20 1.63
N ALA A 367 -24.49 -4.13 0.93
CA ALA A 367 -25.89 -3.81 0.61
C ALA A 367 -26.51 -4.83 -0.35
N ALA A 368 -25.74 -5.31 -1.34
CA ALA A 368 -26.20 -6.35 -2.27
C ALA A 368 -26.42 -7.71 -1.57
N HIS A 369 -25.52 -8.11 -0.67
CA HIS A 369 -25.65 -9.31 0.15
C HIS A 369 -26.69 -9.17 1.28
N GLY A 370 -26.87 -7.95 1.78
CA GLY A 370 -27.79 -7.56 2.86
C GLY A 370 -27.12 -7.26 4.22
N HIS A 371 -25.83 -7.56 4.38
CA HIS A 371 -24.97 -7.14 5.50
C HIS A 371 -23.50 -7.46 5.20
N ILE A 372 -22.56 -6.86 5.92
CA ILE A 372 -21.13 -7.22 5.85
C ILE A 372 -20.84 -8.32 6.87
N CYS A 373 -20.89 -9.57 6.42
CA CYS A 373 -20.49 -10.72 7.24
C CYS A 373 -19.01 -11.08 7.01
N PRO A 374 -18.40 -11.97 7.82
CA PRO A 374 -17.00 -12.36 7.63
C PRO A 374 -16.72 -12.87 6.22
N CYS A 375 -17.66 -13.62 5.61
CA CYS A 375 -17.51 -14.13 4.25
C CYS A 375 -17.46 -13.03 3.19
N VAL A 376 -18.23 -11.95 3.36
CA VAL A 376 -18.21 -10.78 2.45
C VAL A 376 -16.89 -10.04 2.62
N ALA A 377 -16.49 -9.78 3.87
CA ALA A 377 -15.22 -9.14 4.20
C ALA A 377 -14.03 -9.90 3.60
N THR A 378 -13.99 -11.23 3.74
CA THR A 378 -12.92 -12.06 3.17
C THR A 378 -12.89 -11.99 1.65
N ALA A 379 -14.03 -12.21 0.98
CA ALA A 379 -14.08 -12.22 -0.48
C ALA A 379 -13.70 -10.85 -1.08
N PHE A 380 -14.15 -9.77 -0.43
CA PHE A 380 -13.81 -8.41 -0.84
C PHE A 380 -12.32 -8.12 -0.66
N LYS A 381 -11.76 -8.34 0.54
CA LYS A 381 -10.34 -8.08 0.83
C LYS A 381 -9.41 -9.00 0.04
N ALA A 382 -9.81 -10.25 -0.23
CA ALA A 382 -9.04 -11.15 -1.10
C ALA A 382 -9.01 -10.63 -2.54
N SER A 383 -10.14 -10.12 -3.06
CA SER A 383 -10.17 -9.47 -4.39
C SER A 383 -9.30 -8.22 -4.43
N GLN A 384 -9.40 -7.36 -3.40
CA GLN A 384 -8.59 -6.14 -3.30
C GLN A 384 -7.09 -6.49 -3.29
N THR A 385 -6.72 -7.48 -2.48
CA THR A 385 -5.34 -7.99 -2.40
C THR A 385 -4.85 -8.53 -3.74
N ALA A 386 -5.68 -9.32 -4.44
CA ALA A 386 -5.30 -9.87 -5.74
C ALA A 386 -5.11 -8.78 -6.80
N PHE A 387 -6.03 -7.81 -6.87
CA PHE A 387 -6.01 -6.80 -7.93
C PHE A 387 -4.83 -5.84 -7.78
N LEU A 388 -4.43 -5.56 -6.54
CA LEU A 388 -3.22 -4.79 -6.23
C LEU A 388 -1.91 -5.46 -6.68
N THR A 389 -1.96 -6.75 -7.03
CA THR A 389 -0.76 -7.49 -7.50
C THR A 389 -0.58 -7.46 -9.02
N TRP A 390 -1.57 -6.95 -9.76
CA TRP A 390 -1.50 -6.82 -11.21
C TRP A 390 -1.07 -5.43 -11.65
N ASP A 391 -0.38 -5.36 -12.78
CA ASP A 391 -0.02 -4.10 -13.42
C ASP A 391 -1.27 -3.45 -14.05
N GLY A 392 -1.84 -2.48 -13.35
CA GLY A 392 -3.00 -1.73 -13.82
C GLY A 392 -4.33 -2.25 -13.27
N VAL A 393 -5.43 -1.71 -13.79
CA VAL A 393 -6.78 -2.04 -13.33
C VAL A 393 -7.28 -3.24 -14.13
N PRO A 394 -7.68 -4.36 -13.50
CA PRO A 394 -8.18 -5.50 -14.23
C PRO A 394 -9.57 -5.20 -14.82
N ALA A 395 -9.90 -5.83 -15.95
CA ALA A 395 -11.19 -5.66 -16.61
C ALA A 395 -12.17 -6.79 -16.22
N ARG A 396 -13.41 -6.43 -15.86
CA ARG A 396 -14.49 -7.40 -15.51
C ARG A 396 -14.63 -8.53 -16.51
N GLY A 397 -14.68 -8.16 -17.80
CA GLY A 397 -14.85 -9.13 -18.90
C GLY A 397 -13.67 -10.07 -19.10
N ASP A 398 -12.51 -9.77 -18.51
CA ASP A 398 -11.27 -10.52 -18.64
C ASP A 398 -10.89 -11.31 -17.37
N LEU A 399 -11.70 -11.27 -16.31
CA LEU A 399 -11.44 -12.04 -15.10
C LEU A 399 -12.27 -13.32 -15.00
N GLU A 400 -11.69 -14.34 -14.38
CA GLU A 400 -12.35 -15.52 -13.84
C GLU A 400 -11.92 -15.71 -12.37
N ILE A 401 -12.85 -16.04 -11.49
CA ILE A 401 -12.58 -16.32 -10.07
C ILE A 401 -12.97 -17.76 -9.74
N ILE A 402 -12.03 -18.52 -9.20
CA ILE A 402 -12.28 -19.84 -8.63
C ILE A 402 -12.19 -19.75 -7.11
N SER A 403 -13.32 -19.95 -6.43
CA SER A 403 -13.42 -19.95 -4.97
C SER A 403 -13.44 -21.39 -4.41
N ALA A 404 -12.65 -21.63 -3.37
CA ALA A 404 -12.73 -22.86 -2.58
C ALA A 404 -13.85 -22.86 -1.53
N HIS A 405 -14.58 -21.74 -1.37
CA HIS A 405 -15.53 -21.55 -0.29
C HIS A 405 -17.00 -21.74 -0.73
N PRO A 406 -17.83 -22.53 0.00
CA PRO A 406 -19.20 -22.86 -0.41
C PRO A 406 -20.27 -21.84 -0.02
N SER A 407 -19.92 -20.71 0.60
CA SER A 407 -20.92 -19.79 1.17
C SER A 407 -21.44 -18.77 0.17
N ASP A 408 -22.73 -18.47 0.26
CA ASP A 408 -23.40 -17.41 -0.50
C ASP A 408 -22.67 -16.06 -0.38
N GLY A 409 -22.22 -15.65 0.81
CA GLY A 409 -21.51 -14.37 1.00
C GLY A 409 -20.20 -14.24 0.21
N HIS A 410 -19.50 -15.34 -0.08
CA HIS A 410 -18.34 -15.30 -0.98
C HIS A 410 -18.77 -15.23 -2.44
N ASN A 411 -19.69 -16.13 -2.83
CA ASN A 411 -20.15 -16.25 -4.20
C ASN A 411 -20.81 -14.95 -4.69
N GLU A 412 -21.75 -14.41 -3.92
CA GLU A 412 -22.46 -13.16 -4.22
C GLU A 412 -21.50 -11.96 -4.27
N THR A 413 -20.45 -11.94 -3.44
CA THR A 413 -19.42 -10.90 -3.50
C THR A 413 -18.64 -10.96 -4.82
N PHE A 414 -18.14 -12.14 -5.20
CA PHE A 414 -17.40 -12.28 -6.45
C PHE A 414 -18.27 -12.03 -7.68
N GLU A 415 -19.52 -12.51 -7.68
CA GLU A 415 -20.50 -12.25 -8.74
C GLU A 415 -20.80 -10.75 -8.87
N TYR A 416 -20.90 -10.04 -7.74
CA TYR A 416 -21.09 -8.59 -7.74
C TYR A 416 -19.89 -7.85 -8.33
N ILE A 417 -18.67 -8.22 -7.90
CA ILE A 417 -17.42 -7.59 -8.38
C ILE A 417 -17.27 -7.79 -9.90
N LEU A 418 -17.50 -9.01 -10.40
CA LEU A 418 -17.37 -9.33 -11.83
C LEU A 418 -18.59 -8.94 -12.67
N ASN A 419 -19.74 -8.66 -12.03
CA ASN A 419 -21.04 -8.56 -12.69
C ASN A 419 -21.36 -9.80 -13.57
N SER A 420 -20.92 -10.98 -13.14
CA SER A 420 -21.03 -12.24 -13.89
C SER A 420 -21.07 -13.44 -12.95
N SER A 421 -22.04 -14.33 -13.16
CA SER A 421 -22.08 -15.64 -12.51
C SER A 421 -21.40 -16.74 -13.33
N GLU A 422 -21.09 -16.48 -14.61
CA GLU A 422 -20.44 -17.48 -15.48
C GLU A 422 -18.93 -17.51 -15.25
N ASP A 423 -18.35 -16.39 -14.79
CA ASP A 423 -16.93 -16.22 -14.51
C ASP A 423 -16.57 -16.50 -13.04
N VAL A 424 -17.53 -16.94 -12.22
CA VAL A 424 -17.32 -17.34 -10.83
C VAL A 424 -17.59 -18.84 -10.69
N THR A 425 -16.56 -19.60 -10.30
CA THR A 425 -16.68 -21.05 -10.10
C THR A 425 -16.34 -21.44 -8.66
N VAL A 426 -17.19 -22.24 -8.03
CA VAL A 426 -16.88 -22.84 -6.72
C VAL A 426 -16.29 -24.24 -6.90
N LYS A 427 -15.05 -24.45 -6.45
CA LYS A 427 -14.35 -25.76 -6.44
C LYS A 427 -13.91 -26.10 -5.03
N LEU A 428 -14.70 -26.94 -4.36
CA LEU A 428 -14.44 -27.31 -2.98
C LEU A 428 -13.23 -28.25 -2.84
N PRO A 429 -12.37 -28.06 -1.83
CA PRO A 429 -11.37 -29.03 -1.41
C PRO A 429 -11.99 -30.40 -1.09
N GLU A 430 -11.22 -31.47 -1.31
CA GLU A 430 -11.69 -32.82 -1.08
C GLU A 430 -12.12 -33.03 0.38
N GLY A 431 -13.33 -33.56 0.59
CA GLY A 431 -13.86 -33.81 1.93
C GLY A 431 -14.55 -32.60 2.59
N THR A 432 -14.66 -31.47 1.90
CA THR A 432 -15.39 -30.28 2.39
C THR A 432 -16.76 -30.13 1.74
N ASP A 433 -17.69 -29.47 2.43
CA ASP A 433 -19.04 -29.15 1.96
C ASP A 433 -19.58 -27.86 2.61
N SER A 434 -20.83 -27.49 2.37
CA SER A 434 -21.43 -26.25 2.92
C SER A 434 -21.47 -26.20 4.45
N VAL A 435 -21.43 -27.36 5.12
CA VAL A 435 -21.43 -27.54 6.57
C VAL A 435 -20.01 -27.72 7.10
N ASN A 436 -19.21 -28.58 6.49
CA ASN A 436 -17.86 -28.94 6.93
C ASN A 436 -16.82 -28.20 6.06
N ILE A 437 -16.23 -27.14 6.61
CA ILE A 437 -15.16 -26.39 5.96
C ILE A 437 -13.90 -26.40 6.82
N THR A 438 -12.76 -26.17 6.19
CA THR A 438 -11.43 -26.05 6.80
C THR A 438 -10.75 -24.77 6.31
N ILE A 439 -9.51 -24.53 6.75
CA ILE A 439 -8.68 -23.43 6.24
C ILE A 439 -8.49 -23.49 4.71
N GLU A 440 -8.46 -24.69 4.12
CA GLU A 440 -8.33 -24.88 2.67
C GLU A 440 -9.50 -24.28 1.87
N ASN A 441 -10.66 -24.04 2.50
CA ASN A 441 -11.78 -23.37 1.86
C ASN A 441 -11.58 -21.85 1.72
N TYR A 442 -10.61 -21.27 2.41
CA TYR A 442 -10.28 -19.84 2.34
C TYR A 442 -9.14 -19.59 1.34
N ASN A 443 -9.30 -20.14 0.14
CA ASN A 443 -8.37 -20.06 -0.99
C ASN A 443 -9.13 -19.61 -2.23
N TYR A 444 -8.60 -18.60 -2.91
CA TYR A 444 -9.24 -17.96 -4.05
C TYR A 444 -8.23 -17.79 -5.17
N ARG A 445 -8.60 -18.18 -6.39
CA ARG A 445 -7.76 -18.01 -7.57
C ARG A 445 -8.41 -16.97 -8.48
N PHE A 446 -7.69 -15.90 -8.76
CA PHE A 446 -8.06 -14.83 -9.66
C PHE A 446 -7.26 -15.00 -10.95
N ILE A 447 -7.93 -15.14 -12.08
CA ILE A 447 -7.32 -15.50 -13.37
C ILE A 447 -7.64 -14.41 -14.38
N GLU A 448 -6.61 -13.81 -14.96
CA GLU A 448 -6.73 -12.93 -16.12
C GLU A 448 -6.79 -13.79 -17.39
N LYS A 449 -7.95 -13.86 -18.03
CA LYS A 449 -8.25 -14.76 -19.16
C LYS A 449 -7.39 -14.48 -20.38
N SER A 450 -7.00 -13.23 -20.62
CA SER A 450 -6.20 -12.85 -21.78
C SER A 450 -4.74 -13.32 -21.69
N THR A 451 -4.17 -13.37 -20.49
CA THR A 451 -2.75 -13.70 -20.24
C THR A 451 -2.55 -15.07 -19.60
N ASP A 452 -3.60 -15.65 -19.03
CA ASP A 452 -3.55 -16.82 -18.13
C ASP A 452 -2.78 -16.52 -16.82
N ASN A 453 -2.58 -15.25 -16.49
CA ASN A 453 -1.97 -14.85 -15.23
C ASN A 453 -2.91 -15.17 -14.07
N THR A 454 -2.44 -15.99 -13.13
CA THR A 454 -3.22 -16.33 -11.95
C THR A 454 -2.58 -15.76 -10.69
N VAL A 455 -3.40 -15.14 -9.84
CA VAL A 455 -3.05 -14.77 -8.47
C VAL A 455 -3.88 -15.64 -7.54
N VAL A 456 -3.23 -16.32 -6.62
CA VAL A 456 -3.87 -17.14 -5.60
C VAL A 456 -3.75 -16.41 -4.27
N VAL A 457 -4.88 -16.12 -3.65
CA VAL A 457 -4.94 -15.48 -2.33
C VAL A 457 -5.52 -16.49 -1.35
N SER A 458 -4.78 -16.77 -0.28
CA SER A 458 -5.18 -17.68 0.79
C SER A 458 -5.20 -16.97 2.13
N VAL A 459 -6.20 -17.21 2.98
CA VAL A 459 -6.19 -16.67 4.34
C VAL A 459 -5.20 -17.46 5.19
N LYS A 460 -4.40 -16.78 6.01
CA LYS A 460 -3.45 -17.40 6.94
C LYS A 460 -4.18 -18.17 8.04
N ASP A 461 -3.66 -19.35 8.37
CA ASP A 461 -4.24 -20.25 9.39
C ASP A 461 -4.32 -19.58 10.78
N GLY A 462 -3.29 -18.80 11.15
CA GLY A 462 -3.22 -18.10 12.42
C GLY A 462 -4.26 -16.99 12.63
N LEU A 463 -5.09 -16.70 11.64
CA LEU A 463 -6.16 -15.71 11.74
C LEU A 463 -7.40 -16.24 12.46
N PHE A 464 -7.61 -17.56 12.42
CA PHE A 464 -8.82 -18.19 12.95
C PHE A 464 -8.65 -18.52 14.43
N PRO A 465 -9.61 -18.18 15.30
CA PRO A 465 -9.60 -18.62 16.69
C PRO A 465 -9.61 -20.15 16.78
N ASP A 466 -8.98 -20.69 17.82
CA ASP A 466 -8.94 -22.13 18.07
C ASP A 466 -10.37 -22.73 18.10
N GLY A 467 -10.56 -23.84 17.38
CA GLY A 467 -11.86 -24.51 17.30
C GLY A 467 -12.92 -23.83 16.43
N PHE A 468 -12.60 -22.75 15.71
CA PHE A 468 -13.54 -22.01 14.84
C PHE A 468 -14.36 -22.92 13.91
N PHE A 469 -13.68 -23.80 13.16
CA PHE A 469 -14.30 -24.69 12.17
C PHE A 469 -15.22 -25.74 12.81
N GLU A 470 -14.81 -26.29 13.96
CA GLU A 470 -15.64 -27.23 14.73
C GLU A 470 -16.90 -26.55 15.24
N MET A 471 -16.75 -25.36 15.84
CA MET A 471 -17.86 -24.58 16.37
C MET A 471 -18.85 -24.20 15.26
N ARG A 472 -18.34 -23.74 14.11
CA ARG A 472 -19.16 -23.48 12.92
C ARG A 472 -19.98 -24.70 12.53
N THR A 473 -19.35 -25.87 12.46
CA THR A 473 -20.01 -27.13 12.08
C THR A 473 -21.15 -27.48 13.04
N ARG A 474 -20.92 -27.33 14.36
CA ARG A 474 -21.92 -27.54 15.41
C ARG A 474 -23.07 -26.54 15.32
N CYS A 475 -22.77 -25.27 15.01
CA CYS A 475 -23.79 -24.25 14.77
C CYS A 475 -24.63 -24.54 13.54
N LYS A 476 -24.02 -24.91 12.40
CA LYS A 476 -24.73 -25.25 11.16
C LYS A 476 -25.60 -26.50 11.27
N THR A 477 -25.20 -27.46 12.11
CA THR A 477 -25.98 -28.69 12.35
C THR A 477 -27.02 -28.55 13.47
N ASN A 478 -27.18 -27.35 14.06
CA ASN A 478 -28.12 -27.06 15.15
C ASN A 478 -27.95 -27.95 16.39
N VAL A 479 -26.73 -28.42 16.66
CA VAL A 479 -26.39 -29.19 17.87
C VAL A 479 -25.69 -28.35 18.94
N SER A 480 -25.47 -27.06 18.66
CA SER A 480 -24.80 -26.11 19.56
C SER A 480 -25.67 -25.64 20.73
N THR A 481 -25.04 -25.44 21.88
CA THR A 481 -25.63 -24.78 23.05
C THR A 481 -25.80 -23.26 22.81
N PRO A 482 -26.55 -22.53 23.64
CA PRO A 482 -26.62 -21.07 23.57
C PRO A 482 -25.24 -20.40 23.70
N ASP A 483 -24.39 -20.89 24.62
CA ASP A 483 -23.02 -20.37 24.80
C ASP A 483 -22.15 -20.61 23.57
N GLU A 484 -22.20 -21.80 22.98
CA GLU A 484 -21.48 -22.10 21.73
C GLU A 484 -21.91 -21.19 20.58
N LYS A 485 -23.20 -20.82 20.51
CA LYS A 485 -23.71 -19.86 19.51
C LYS A 485 -23.22 -18.44 19.76
N LEU A 486 -23.13 -18.02 21.03
CA LEU A 486 -22.63 -16.70 21.39
C LEU A 486 -21.12 -16.63 21.15
N ALA A 487 -20.36 -17.64 21.56
CA ALA A 487 -18.94 -17.78 21.27
C ALA A 487 -18.66 -17.75 19.76
N PHE A 488 -19.44 -18.50 18.96
CA PHE A 488 -19.32 -18.44 17.51
C PHE A 488 -19.71 -17.08 16.91
N LYS A 489 -20.60 -16.31 17.56
CA LYS A 489 -20.88 -14.93 17.14
C LYS A 489 -19.64 -14.07 17.34
N LEU A 490 -19.01 -14.13 18.51
CA LEU A 490 -17.80 -13.35 18.84
C LEU A 490 -16.64 -13.67 17.89
N MET A 491 -16.34 -14.95 17.68
CA MET A 491 -15.29 -15.37 16.73
C MET A 491 -15.51 -14.84 15.31
N LYS A 492 -16.77 -14.69 14.88
CA LYS A 492 -17.07 -14.11 13.57
C LYS A 492 -16.79 -12.61 13.52
N GLU A 493 -17.17 -11.87 14.56
CA GLU A 493 -16.89 -10.42 14.61
C GLU A 493 -15.39 -10.16 14.66
N GLU A 494 -14.66 -10.89 15.52
CA GLU A 494 -13.19 -10.86 15.59
C GLU A 494 -12.54 -11.17 14.24
N LEU A 495 -12.93 -12.29 13.59
CA LEU A 495 -12.40 -12.66 12.28
C LEU A 495 -12.70 -11.59 11.22
N LYS A 496 -13.90 -10.98 11.26
CA LYS A 496 -14.30 -9.94 10.31
C LYS A 496 -13.41 -8.70 10.46
N GLU A 497 -13.22 -8.20 11.67
CA GLU A 497 -12.35 -7.04 11.94
C GLU A 497 -10.90 -7.33 11.58
N LYS A 498 -10.38 -8.51 11.98
CA LYS A 498 -9.02 -8.94 11.61
C LYS A 498 -8.80 -8.91 10.10
N ILE A 499 -9.76 -9.40 9.32
CA ILE A 499 -9.66 -9.43 7.85
C ILE A 499 -9.71 -8.02 7.23
N LEU A 500 -10.53 -7.14 7.79
CA LEU A 500 -10.73 -5.80 7.24
C LEU A 500 -9.56 -4.87 7.55
N TYR A 501 -9.06 -4.90 8.80
CA TYR A 501 -8.26 -3.82 9.36
C TYR A 501 -6.84 -4.22 9.75
N LEU A 502 -6.50 -5.51 9.79
CA LEU A 502 -5.09 -5.88 9.85
C LEU A 502 -4.39 -5.67 8.50
N PRO A 503 -3.07 -5.42 8.51
CA PRO A 503 -2.19 -5.56 7.36
C PRO A 503 -2.57 -6.74 6.45
N ALA A 504 -2.74 -6.50 5.14
CA ALA A 504 -3.05 -7.56 4.18
C ALA A 504 -2.02 -8.70 4.22
N ASP A 505 -0.74 -8.37 4.44
CA ASP A 505 0.35 -9.34 4.61
C ASP A 505 0.22 -10.17 5.89
N ASP A 506 -0.52 -9.72 6.92
CA ASP A 506 -0.80 -10.50 8.12
C ASP A 506 -2.07 -11.36 7.97
N VAL A 507 -2.93 -11.02 7.02
CA VAL A 507 -4.19 -11.72 6.74
C VAL A 507 -4.03 -12.79 5.67
N PHE A 508 -3.29 -12.50 4.59
CA PHE A 508 -3.25 -13.31 3.39
C PHE A 508 -1.84 -13.81 3.03
N GLU A 509 -1.79 -14.98 2.40
CA GLU A 509 -0.67 -15.47 1.60
C GLU A 509 -1.04 -15.32 0.12
N VAL A 510 -0.14 -14.72 -0.66
CA VAL A 510 -0.35 -14.48 -2.09
C VAL A 510 0.66 -15.27 -2.91
N GLU A 511 0.19 -16.08 -3.85
CA GLU A 511 1.03 -16.84 -4.79
C GLU A 511 0.69 -16.46 -6.24
N HIS A 512 1.73 -16.20 -7.04
CA HIS A 512 1.58 -16.01 -8.47
C HIS A 512 1.74 -17.35 -9.20
N THR A 513 0.71 -17.72 -9.96
CA THR A 513 0.72 -18.89 -10.83
C THR A 513 0.39 -18.47 -12.27
N GLY A 514 1.20 -17.57 -12.82
CA GLY A 514 1.04 -17.01 -14.17
C GLY A 514 2.38 -16.63 -14.78
N GLY A 515 2.78 -17.36 -15.84
CA GLY A 515 4.13 -17.39 -16.40
C GLY A 515 5.04 -18.38 -15.64
N GLU A 516 5.67 -19.33 -16.33
CA GLU A 516 6.80 -20.05 -15.71
C GLU A 516 7.77 -18.97 -15.20
N MET A 517 7.95 -18.88 -13.87
CA MET A 517 9.06 -18.10 -13.30
C MET A 517 10.31 -18.46 -14.10
N ILE A 518 11.08 -17.46 -14.52
CA ILE A 518 12.30 -17.73 -15.26
C ILE A 518 13.13 -18.75 -14.47
N ASP A 519 13.47 -19.89 -15.08
CA ASP A 519 14.29 -20.88 -14.37
C ASP A 519 15.58 -20.16 -13.93
N PRO A 520 16.05 -20.33 -12.67
CA PRO A 520 17.22 -19.61 -12.21
C PRO A 520 18.43 -19.78 -13.14
N GLU A 521 18.61 -20.94 -13.77
CA GLU A 521 19.68 -21.14 -14.75
C GLU A 521 19.50 -20.28 -16.00
N GLU A 522 18.27 -20.11 -16.49
CA GLU A 522 17.96 -19.22 -17.62
C GLU A 522 18.13 -17.74 -17.26
N LEU A 523 17.81 -17.35 -16.03
CA LEU A 523 18.10 -16.00 -15.54
C LEU A 523 19.61 -15.71 -15.57
N PHE A 524 20.41 -16.57 -14.95
CA PHE A 524 21.86 -16.38 -14.88
C PHE A 524 22.48 -16.40 -16.29
N LYS A 525 22.00 -17.25 -17.20
CA LYS A 525 22.40 -17.21 -18.62
C LYS A 525 22.07 -15.88 -19.29
N SER A 526 20.89 -15.33 -19.04
CA SER A 526 20.45 -14.06 -19.62
C SER A 526 21.22 -12.86 -19.07
N LEU A 527 21.60 -12.89 -17.79
CA LEU A 527 22.41 -11.85 -17.17
C LEU A 527 23.88 -11.90 -17.58
N ALA A 528 24.39 -13.07 -17.97
CA ALA A 528 25.80 -13.32 -18.28
C ALA A 528 26.36 -12.41 -19.38
N GLY A 529 27.67 -12.16 -19.30
CA GLY A 529 28.39 -11.34 -20.27
C GLY A 529 28.46 -9.87 -19.87
N GLU A 530 29.02 -9.06 -20.76
CA GLU A 530 29.19 -7.62 -20.57
C GLU A 530 28.02 -6.86 -21.20
N TRP A 531 27.41 -5.97 -20.43
CA TRP A 531 26.22 -5.19 -20.79
C TRP A 531 26.49 -3.70 -20.57
N GLY A 532 26.40 -2.90 -21.62
CA GLY A 532 26.48 -1.46 -21.55
C GLY A 532 25.10 -0.91 -21.22
N PHE A 533 25.01 0.01 -20.27
CA PHE A 533 23.74 0.60 -19.88
C PHE A 533 23.75 2.11 -19.97
N LYS A 534 22.58 2.67 -20.22
CA LYS A 534 22.32 4.11 -20.20
C LYS A 534 20.95 4.37 -19.58
N GLY A 535 20.84 5.45 -18.85
CA GLY A 535 19.63 5.79 -18.11
C GLY A 535 19.70 7.18 -17.49
N SER A 536 18.74 7.43 -16.61
CA SER A 536 18.71 8.62 -15.76
C SER A 536 18.26 8.26 -14.36
N MET A 537 18.82 8.94 -13.38
CA MET A 537 18.40 8.95 -11.99
C MET A 537 17.75 10.29 -11.68
N ILE A 538 16.60 10.28 -11.03
CA ILE A 538 15.88 11.45 -10.53
C ILE A 538 16.04 11.45 -9.01
N LEU A 539 16.49 12.57 -8.45
CA LEU A 539 16.60 12.79 -7.00
C LEU A 539 15.98 14.15 -6.69
N GLY A 540 14.80 14.16 -6.08
CA GLY A 540 13.98 15.37 -5.96
C GLY A 540 13.76 16.05 -7.31
N ASN A 541 14.28 17.28 -7.49
CA ASN A 541 14.17 18.04 -8.75
C ASN A 541 15.34 17.85 -9.71
N ASP A 542 16.38 17.09 -9.34
CA ASP A 542 17.58 16.91 -10.14
C ASP A 542 17.47 15.63 -10.99
N THR A 543 17.80 15.74 -12.28
CA THR A 543 17.92 14.58 -13.18
C THR A 543 19.38 14.38 -13.56
N LEU A 544 19.96 13.26 -13.11
CA LEU A 544 21.35 12.88 -13.32
C LEU A 544 21.44 11.78 -14.39
N PRO A 545 22.16 12.00 -15.51
CA PRO A 545 22.40 10.93 -16.46
C PRO A 545 23.32 9.88 -15.86
N ILE A 546 22.98 8.60 -16.06
CA ILE A 546 23.79 7.46 -15.64
C ILE A 546 24.12 6.58 -16.86
N SER A 547 25.36 6.14 -16.98
CA SER A 547 25.76 5.19 -18.02
C SER A 547 26.99 4.40 -17.59
N GLY A 548 27.11 3.16 -18.05
CA GLY A 548 28.20 2.30 -17.62
C GLY A 548 28.25 0.97 -18.35
N THR A 549 29.04 0.05 -17.81
CA THR A 549 29.08 -1.37 -18.19
C THR A 549 28.87 -2.24 -16.96
N ARG A 550 28.22 -3.39 -17.15
CA ARG A 550 27.97 -4.43 -16.15
C ARG A 550 28.39 -5.76 -16.73
N THR A 551 29.33 -6.45 -16.10
CA THR A 551 29.81 -7.76 -16.55
C THR A 551 29.44 -8.83 -15.54
N PHE A 552 28.61 -9.79 -15.92
CA PHE A 552 28.35 -11.01 -15.13
C PHE A 552 29.22 -12.17 -15.65
N THR A 553 30.00 -12.76 -14.76
CA THR A 553 30.83 -13.95 -14.99
C THR A 553 30.25 -15.13 -14.24
N LEU A 554 29.65 -16.09 -14.95
CA LEU A 554 29.07 -17.30 -14.34
C LEU A 554 30.12 -18.07 -13.53
N THR A 555 29.80 -18.34 -12.26
CA THR A 555 30.59 -19.20 -11.37
C THR A 555 29.98 -20.60 -11.24
N GLY A 556 28.72 -20.75 -11.65
CA GLY A 556 27.98 -22.01 -11.73
C GLY A 556 26.69 -21.84 -12.55
N PRO A 557 25.85 -22.89 -12.67
CA PRO A 557 24.58 -22.81 -13.40
C PRO A 557 23.61 -21.78 -12.82
N ARG A 558 23.67 -21.56 -11.50
CA ARG A 558 22.78 -20.64 -10.77
C ARG A 558 23.54 -19.66 -9.90
N SER A 559 24.72 -19.23 -10.36
CA SER A 559 25.56 -18.27 -9.65
C SER A 559 26.53 -17.55 -10.59
N ALA A 560 26.86 -16.30 -10.26
CA ALA A 560 27.78 -15.47 -11.02
C ALA A 560 28.48 -14.45 -10.12
N ASP A 561 29.70 -14.07 -10.47
CA ASP A 561 30.33 -12.85 -9.97
C ASP A 561 30.05 -11.72 -10.95
N PHE A 562 30.01 -10.48 -10.49
CA PHE A 562 29.81 -9.34 -11.37
C PHE A 562 30.67 -8.14 -11.06
N VAL A 563 30.83 -7.29 -12.08
CA VAL A 563 31.52 -6.00 -12.01
C VAL A 563 30.65 -4.95 -12.68
N VAL A 564 30.36 -3.85 -11.99
CA VAL A 564 29.61 -2.71 -12.54
C VAL A 564 30.52 -1.49 -12.55
N ALA A 565 30.77 -0.91 -13.72
CA ALA A 565 31.53 0.32 -13.87
C ALA A 565 30.62 1.40 -14.46
N TYR A 566 30.45 2.52 -13.78
CA TYR A 566 29.49 3.54 -14.22
C TYR A 566 29.95 4.96 -13.98
N THR A 567 29.37 5.85 -14.77
CA THR A 567 29.46 7.30 -14.66
C THR A 567 28.08 7.84 -14.33
N MET A 568 27.96 8.64 -13.29
CA MET A 568 26.73 9.35 -12.93
C MET A 568 27.05 10.83 -12.69
N GLY A 569 26.49 11.72 -13.51
CA GLY A 569 26.91 13.12 -13.53
C GLY A 569 28.42 13.25 -13.87
N GLU A 570 29.23 13.80 -12.96
CA GLU A 570 30.69 13.91 -13.10
C GLU A 570 31.49 12.81 -12.35
N ALA A 571 30.80 11.90 -11.65
CA ALA A 571 31.44 10.86 -10.85
C ALA A 571 31.64 9.56 -11.67
N GLU A 572 32.80 8.92 -11.54
CA GLU A 572 33.11 7.59 -12.10
C GLU A 572 33.44 6.61 -10.96
N THR A 573 32.84 5.42 -10.98
CA THR A 573 33.03 4.40 -9.94
C THR A 573 33.00 2.98 -10.52
N THR A 574 33.42 2.00 -9.73
CA THR A 574 33.40 0.57 -10.09
C THR A 574 33.12 -0.27 -8.85
N GLU A 575 32.10 -1.13 -8.95
CA GLU A 575 31.61 -2.02 -7.91
C GLU A 575 31.76 -3.48 -8.35
N THR A 576 31.90 -4.39 -7.38
CA THR A 576 32.04 -5.82 -7.62
C THR A 576 31.24 -6.61 -6.60
N GLY A 577 30.58 -7.68 -7.03
CA GLY A 577 29.76 -8.52 -6.17
C GLY A 577 29.60 -9.94 -6.69
N SER A 578 28.76 -10.71 -6.00
CA SER A 578 28.38 -12.08 -6.36
C SER A 578 26.88 -12.27 -6.23
N ALA A 579 26.26 -12.98 -7.16
CA ALA A 579 24.86 -13.35 -7.14
C ALA A 579 24.70 -14.88 -7.22
N TRP A 580 23.74 -15.45 -6.50
CA TRP A 580 23.42 -16.88 -6.55
C TRP A 580 21.95 -17.16 -6.25
N TRP A 581 21.45 -18.29 -6.73
CA TRP A 581 20.13 -18.79 -6.32
C TRP A 581 20.21 -19.44 -4.93
N ASP A 582 19.49 -18.90 -3.96
CA ASP A 582 19.31 -19.51 -2.64
C ASP A 582 18.17 -20.53 -2.71
N GLY A 583 18.53 -21.81 -2.76
CA GLY A 583 17.55 -22.89 -2.87
C GLY A 583 16.70 -23.12 -1.62
N GLU A 584 17.13 -22.66 -0.44
CA GLU A 584 16.33 -22.78 0.79
C GLU A 584 15.28 -21.67 0.84
N ARG A 585 15.67 -20.44 0.50
CA ARG A 585 14.77 -19.28 0.46
C ARG A 585 13.94 -19.19 -0.82
N LYS A 586 14.33 -19.90 -1.87
CA LYS A 586 13.79 -19.79 -3.23
C LYS A 586 13.84 -18.34 -3.74
N GLN A 587 14.97 -17.67 -3.52
CA GLN A 587 15.20 -16.27 -3.90
C GLN A 587 16.56 -16.10 -4.58
N LEU A 588 16.67 -15.08 -5.43
CA LEU A 588 17.96 -14.61 -5.94
C LEU A 588 18.66 -13.83 -4.82
N ALA A 589 19.85 -14.26 -4.42
CA ALA A 589 20.70 -13.54 -3.49
C ALA A 589 21.74 -12.74 -4.26
N ILE A 590 21.92 -11.47 -3.94
CA ILE A 590 22.92 -10.56 -4.52
C ILE A 590 23.76 -9.99 -3.38
N LYS A 591 25.08 -10.13 -3.48
CA LYS A 591 26.04 -9.65 -2.49
C LYS A 591 26.98 -8.62 -3.08
N GLU A 592 27.02 -7.43 -2.48
CA GLU A 592 28.03 -6.40 -2.75
C GLU A 592 28.66 -5.97 -1.42
N GLY A 593 29.99 -5.93 -1.37
CA GLY A 593 30.69 -5.71 -0.10
C GLY A 593 30.39 -6.81 0.94
N ASP A 594 29.91 -6.43 2.12
CA ASP A 594 29.60 -7.34 3.23
C ASP A 594 28.11 -7.73 3.33
N GLU A 595 27.24 -7.15 2.51
CA GLU A 595 25.78 -7.22 2.62
C GLU A 595 25.15 -8.08 1.52
N ILE A 596 24.02 -8.74 1.83
CA ILE A 596 23.34 -9.67 0.92
C ILE A 596 21.86 -9.28 0.78
N GLY A 597 21.48 -8.76 -0.38
CA GLY A 597 20.09 -8.51 -0.78
C GLY A 597 19.42 -9.77 -1.34
N TYR A 598 18.08 -9.82 -1.27
CA TYR A 598 17.26 -10.92 -1.79
C TYR A 598 16.15 -10.39 -2.70
N SER A 599 15.97 -11.06 -3.84
CA SER A 599 14.99 -10.70 -4.88
C SER A 599 14.14 -11.92 -5.26
N ASN A 600 12.88 -11.68 -5.58
CA ASN A 600 11.96 -12.66 -6.14
C ASN A 600 12.16 -12.75 -7.65
N LEU A 601 11.97 -13.93 -8.24
CA LEU A 601 12.01 -14.09 -9.70
C LEU A 601 10.64 -13.77 -10.28
N THR A 602 10.65 -13.07 -11.41
CA THR A 602 9.47 -12.87 -12.24
C THR A 602 9.50 -13.83 -13.44
N SER A 603 8.50 -13.79 -14.32
CA SER A 603 8.48 -14.63 -15.53
C SER A 603 9.62 -14.30 -16.51
N ASN A 604 10.21 -13.11 -16.41
CA ASN A 604 11.24 -12.62 -17.33
C ASN A 604 12.33 -11.78 -16.62
N GLY A 605 12.59 -12.04 -15.34
CA GLY A 605 13.55 -11.21 -14.59
C GLY A 605 13.53 -11.42 -13.09
N TYR A 606 13.72 -10.34 -12.34
CA TYR A 606 13.62 -10.33 -10.89
C TYR A 606 13.14 -8.99 -10.36
N GLU A 607 12.64 -8.99 -9.13
CA GLU A 607 12.22 -7.80 -8.40
C GLU A 607 12.58 -7.91 -6.92
N SER A 608 12.75 -6.77 -6.27
CA SER A 608 12.99 -6.68 -4.84
C SER A 608 12.33 -5.44 -4.25
N ARG A 609 11.96 -5.56 -2.98
CA ARG A 609 11.34 -4.50 -2.20
C ARG A 609 11.94 -4.50 -0.80
N ALA A 610 12.36 -3.34 -0.31
CA ALA A 610 12.88 -3.18 1.05
C ALA A 610 12.45 -1.84 1.65
N VAL A 611 12.11 -1.89 2.94
CA VAL A 611 11.87 -0.68 3.74
C VAL A 611 13.18 -0.27 4.40
N LEU A 612 13.60 0.96 4.17
CA LEU A 612 14.80 1.56 4.76
C LEU A 612 14.39 2.61 5.77
N LYS A 613 14.35 2.23 7.06
CA LYS A 613 13.88 3.10 8.16
C LYS A 613 14.70 4.38 8.32
N ASP A 614 16.00 4.31 8.04
CA ASP A 614 16.92 5.46 8.14
C ASP A 614 17.06 6.26 6.82
N GLY A 615 16.26 5.92 5.80
CA GLY A 615 16.37 6.46 4.46
C GLY A 615 17.58 5.93 3.69
N ILE A 616 18.06 6.71 2.73
CA ILE A 616 19.26 6.43 1.94
C ILE A 616 20.21 7.63 2.09
N PRO A 617 20.97 7.71 3.19
CA PRO A 617 21.84 8.85 3.48
C PRO A 617 22.85 9.13 2.35
N GLU A 618 23.25 8.10 1.62
CA GLU A 618 24.12 8.16 0.44
C GLU A 618 23.47 8.89 -0.74
N LEU A 619 22.14 8.99 -0.78
CA LEU A 619 21.41 9.79 -1.77
C LEU A 619 20.85 11.07 -1.18
N ASN A 620 21.28 11.42 0.05
CA ASN A 620 20.76 12.55 0.82
C ASN A 620 19.24 12.42 1.10
N ILE A 621 18.76 11.19 1.21
CA ILE A 621 17.40 10.83 1.63
C ILE A 621 17.50 10.44 3.10
N SER A 622 16.98 11.27 4.01
CA SER A 622 17.09 11.07 5.47
C SER A 622 15.77 10.72 6.14
N VAL A 623 14.81 10.22 5.36
CA VAL A 623 13.48 9.81 5.82
C VAL A 623 13.26 8.37 5.40
N ALA A 624 12.41 7.64 6.13
CA ALA A 624 12.11 6.26 5.81
C ALA A 624 11.54 6.14 4.39
N VAL A 625 12.04 5.18 3.62
CA VAL A 625 11.57 4.93 2.24
C VAL A 625 11.31 3.45 1.98
N VAL A 626 10.36 3.17 1.11
CA VAL A 626 10.22 1.90 0.40
C VAL A 626 11.09 1.98 -0.84
N SER A 627 12.12 1.14 -0.90
CA SER A 627 12.99 0.95 -2.06
C SER A 627 12.50 -0.25 -2.85
N GLU A 628 12.17 -0.03 -4.12
CA GLU A 628 11.77 -1.09 -5.06
C GLU A 628 12.76 -1.11 -6.22
N GLU A 629 13.17 -2.30 -6.61
CA GLU A 629 14.01 -2.52 -7.79
C GLU A 629 13.40 -3.65 -8.62
N SER A 630 13.31 -3.46 -9.92
CA SER A 630 12.95 -4.52 -10.86
C SER A 630 13.90 -4.53 -12.04
N LEU A 631 14.26 -5.73 -12.50
CA LEU A 631 14.95 -5.96 -13.75
C LEU A 631 14.10 -6.85 -14.63
N VAL A 632 13.77 -6.37 -15.82
CA VAL A 632 12.97 -7.05 -16.83
C VAL A 632 13.84 -7.36 -18.05
N ILE A 633 13.91 -8.63 -18.44
CA ILE A 633 14.54 -9.09 -19.67
C ILE A 633 13.47 -9.03 -20.77
N LEU A 634 13.63 -8.09 -21.69
CA LEU A 634 12.69 -7.90 -22.81
C LEU A 634 13.00 -8.87 -23.95
N ASP A 635 14.30 -9.06 -24.25
CA ASP A 635 14.81 -9.97 -25.26
C ASP A 635 16.32 -10.25 -25.03
N ASP A 636 16.91 -11.12 -25.84
CA ASP A 636 18.35 -11.49 -25.79
C ASP A 636 19.32 -10.30 -25.93
N ALA A 637 18.84 -9.12 -26.34
CA ALA A 637 19.64 -7.94 -26.58
C ALA A 637 19.25 -6.74 -25.71
N THR A 638 18.26 -6.89 -24.83
CA THR A 638 17.65 -5.76 -24.10
C THR A 638 17.16 -6.15 -22.72
N GLN A 639 17.64 -5.42 -21.71
CA GLN A 639 17.12 -5.51 -20.34
C GLN A 639 16.85 -4.10 -19.84
N VAL A 640 15.83 -3.96 -18.99
CA VAL A 640 15.47 -2.69 -18.36
C VAL A 640 15.48 -2.89 -16.86
N MET A 641 16.15 -1.99 -16.15
CA MET A 641 16.14 -1.95 -14.70
C MET A 641 15.47 -0.65 -14.25
N VAL A 642 14.50 -0.78 -13.36
CA VAL A 642 13.81 0.34 -12.73
C VAL A 642 14.07 0.27 -11.24
N TRP A 643 14.32 1.42 -10.64
CA TRP A 643 14.43 1.58 -9.21
C TRP A 643 13.63 2.79 -8.73
N THR A 644 12.99 2.68 -7.57
CA THR A 644 12.26 3.77 -6.91
C THR A 644 12.57 3.78 -5.41
N ALA A 645 12.63 4.98 -4.84
CA ALA A 645 12.59 5.23 -3.41
C ALA A 645 11.40 6.14 -3.12
N VAL A 646 10.38 5.58 -2.49
CA VAL A 646 9.13 6.26 -2.17
C VAL A 646 9.08 6.45 -0.66
N ASP A 647 8.85 7.67 -0.18
CA ASP A 647 8.67 7.90 1.25
C ASP A 647 7.36 7.30 1.76
N MET A 648 7.17 7.29 3.09
CA MET A 648 5.95 6.74 3.69
C MET A 648 4.68 7.55 3.36
N ASN A 649 4.81 8.74 2.75
CA ASN A 649 3.68 9.54 2.27
C ASN A 649 3.35 9.28 0.80
N GLY A 650 4.04 8.35 0.13
CA GLY A 650 3.86 8.07 -1.29
C GLY A 650 4.64 9.01 -2.22
N GLU A 651 5.46 9.93 -1.69
CA GLU A 651 6.29 10.82 -2.50
C GLU A 651 7.54 10.09 -3.02
N THR A 652 7.73 10.08 -4.33
CA THR A 652 8.96 9.53 -4.94
C THR A 652 10.13 10.47 -4.69
N LEU A 653 10.99 10.14 -3.74
CA LEU A 653 12.20 10.90 -3.40
C LEU A 653 13.37 10.60 -4.34
N GLY A 654 13.36 9.40 -4.92
CA GLY A 654 14.33 8.99 -5.93
C GLY A 654 13.75 7.98 -6.90
N SER A 655 14.21 8.02 -8.15
CA SER A 655 13.94 6.95 -9.11
C SER A 655 15.08 6.81 -10.11
N ALA A 656 15.24 5.64 -10.70
CA ALA A 656 16.18 5.42 -11.78
C ALA A 656 15.58 4.47 -12.81
N GLU A 657 15.88 4.71 -14.09
CA GLU A 657 15.56 3.82 -15.19
C GLU A 657 16.81 3.63 -16.04
N MET A 658 17.20 2.37 -16.27
CA MET A 658 18.40 1.99 -17.00
C MET A 658 18.09 0.94 -18.07
N THR A 659 18.46 1.21 -19.31
CA THR A 659 18.40 0.24 -20.40
C THR A 659 19.78 -0.36 -20.65
N PHE A 660 19.88 -1.69 -20.62
CA PHE A 660 21.08 -2.47 -20.87
C PHE A 660 21.07 -3.05 -22.29
N LYS A 661 22.22 -3.01 -22.95
CA LYS A 661 22.52 -3.59 -24.26
C LYS A 661 23.86 -4.33 -24.19
N PRO A 662 24.04 -5.51 -24.80
CA PRO A 662 25.30 -6.24 -24.72
C PRO A 662 26.48 -5.44 -25.31
N VAL A 663 27.62 -5.37 -24.58
CA VAL A 663 28.89 -4.82 -25.08
C VAL A 663 29.60 -5.92 -25.85
N SER A 664 29.79 -5.72 -27.16
CA SER A 664 30.38 -6.75 -28.01
C SER A 664 31.84 -7.05 -27.62
N LEU A 665 32.11 -8.26 -27.13
CA LEU A 665 33.43 -8.90 -27.22
C LEU A 665 33.41 -9.77 -28.49
N GLU A 666 33.85 -9.20 -29.61
CA GLU A 666 33.87 -9.92 -30.89
C GLU A 666 34.85 -11.10 -30.88
N THR A 667 34.32 -12.32 -30.84
CA THR A 667 34.72 -13.34 -31.83
C THR A 667 33.49 -14.02 -32.39
N THR A 668 32.85 -13.38 -33.36
CA THR A 668 31.92 -14.04 -34.28
C THR A 668 32.50 -13.98 -35.69
N THR A 669 32.22 -14.99 -36.52
CA THR A 669 32.31 -14.79 -37.97
C THR A 669 30.98 -14.22 -38.41
N THR A 670 30.94 -12.90 -38.60
CA THR A 670 29.78 -12.21 -39.12
C THR A 670 29.66 -12.51 -40.61
N LEU A 671 28.53 -13.08 -41.04
CA LEU A 671 28.15 -13.10 -42.45
C LEU A 671 27.27 -11.88 -42.70
N THR A 672 27.89 -10.80 -43.15
CA THR A 672 27.18 -9.63 -43.67
C THR A 672 27.02 -9.76 -45.19
N ALA A 673 25.82 -9.47 -45.68
CA ALA A 673 25.56 -9.31 -47.11
C ALA A 673 24.70 -8.06 -47.30
N GLU A 674 25.23 -7.07 -48.00
CA GLU A 674 24.44 -5.96 -48.50
C GLU A 674 23.70 -6.43 -49.75
N ILE A 675 22.37 -6.54 -49.66
CA ILE A 675 21.55 -7.00 -50.79
C ILE A 675 21.18 -5.82 -51.65
N ILE A 676 21.83 -5.73 -52.82
CA ILE A 676 21.47 -4.72 -53.83
C ILE A 676 20.16 -5.15 -54.49
N PRO A 677 19.10 -4.31 -54.46
CA PRO A 677 17.84 -4.62 -55.11
C PRO A 677 18.03 -4.83 -56.61
N ALA A 678 17.20 -5.68 -57.22
CA ALA A 678 17.31 -5.99 -58.66
C ALA A 678 17.22 -4.72 -59.53
N ILE A 679 16.44 -3.73 -59.10
CA ILE A 679 16.24 -2.45 -59.80
C ILE A 679 16.30 -1.34 -58.77
N SER A 680 17.22 -0.41 -58.97
CA SER A 680 17.34 0.82 -58.20
C SER A 680 17.96 1.87 -59.11
N MET A 681 17.38 3.06 -59.16
CA MET A 681 17.87 4.11 -60.05
C MET A 681 17.73 5.48 -59.41
N THR A 682 18.70 6.34 -59.66
CA THR A 682 18.68 7.74 -59.25
C THR A 682 18.96 8.66 -60.44
N VAL A 683 18.45 9.89 -60.39
CA VAL A 683 18.70 10.91 -61.42
C VAL A 683 19.36 12.09 -60.71
N PRO A 684 20.71 12.13 -60.62
CA PRO A 684 21.41 13.21 -59.93
C PRO A 684 21.27 14.58 -60.62
N THR A 685 20.92 14.62 -61.90
CA THR A 685 20.69 15.88 -62.62
C THR A 685 19.40 16.54 -62.17
N MET A 686 19.51 17.49 -61.24
CA MET A 686 18.35 18.19 -60.65
C MET A 686 17.79 19.33 -61.51
N THR A 687 18.60 19.95 -62.37
CA THR A 687 18.18 21.07 -63.23
C THR A 687 18.89 21.05 -64.58
N VAL A 688 18.19 21.45 -65.64
CA VAL A 688 18.72 21.60 -67.01
C VAL A 688 18.27 22.95 -67.56
N ASP A 689 19.22 23.77 -68.01
CA ASP A 689 18.94 25.06 -68.67
C ASP A 689 19.35 24.99 -70.15
N PHE A 690 18.38 25.11 -71.05
CA PHE A 690 18.60 25.13 -72.49
C PHE A 690 19.00 26.52 -73.02
N GLY A 691 19.00 27.54 -72.16
CA GLY A 691 19.31 28.91 -72.49
C GLY A 691 18.27 29.57 -73.39
N LYS A 692 18.69 30.59 -74.15
CA LYS A 692 17.82 31.30 -75.11
C LYS A 692 17.87 30.60 -76.47
N VAL A 693 16.75 30.04 -76.91
CA VAL A 693 16.62 29.34 -78.20
C VAL A 693 15.57 30.05 -79.05
N GLY A 694 15.89 30.32 -80.31
CA GLY A 694 14.97 30.95 -81.25
C GLY A 694 13.89 30.01 -81.74
N VAL A 695 12.74 30.56 -82.12
CA VAL A 695 11.66 29.84 -82.80
C VAL A 695 12.18 29.14 -84.07
N GLY A 696 11.84 27.87 -84.26
CA GLY A 696 12.31 27.04 -85.38
C GLY A 696 13.78 26.57 -85.26
N MET A 697 14.48 26.89 -84.17
CA MET A 697 15.86 26.47 -83.93
C MET A 697 15.96 25.26 -83.00
N THR A 698 17.09 24.57 -83.09
CA THR A 698 17.48 23.49 -82.16
C THR A 698 18.44 24.05 -81.10
N SER A 699 18.22 23.71 -79.83
CA SER A 699 19.14 24.08 -78.74
C SER A 699 20.47 23.33 -78.83
N ALA A 700 21.47 23.77 -78.07
CA ALA A 700 22.61 22.91 -77.76
C ALA A 700 22.15 21.71 -76.92
N ASN A 701 22.89 20.60 -77.02
CA ASN A 701 22.65 19.42 -76.19
C ASN A 701 23.01 19.72 -74.73
N GLN A 702 22.12 19.33 -73.85
CA GLN A 702 22.32 19.21 -72.41
C GLN A 702 22.41 17.72 -72.06
N VAL A 703 22.95 17.41 -70.88
CA VAL A 703 23.13 16.04 -70.40
C VAL A 703 22.28 15.83 -69.15
N ILE A 704 21.46 14.79 -69.18
CA ILE A 704 20.75 14.27 -68.01
C ILE A 704 21.37 12.92 -67.68
N THR A 705 22.01 12.81 -66.53
CA THR A 705 22.62 11.57 -66.07
C THR A 705 21.61 10.79 -65.24
N VAL A 706 21.40 9.52 -65.60
CA VAL A 706 20.67 8.55 -64.77
C VAL A 706 21.67 7.49 -64.28
N VAL A 707 21.54 7.05 -63.04
CA VAL A 707 22.47 6.13 -62.41
C VAL A 707 21.73 4.88 -61.98
N ASN A 708 22.00 3.75 -62.61
CA ASN A 708 21.50 2.44 -62.18
C ASN A 708 22.35 1.96 -61.01
N THR A 709 21.72 1.87 -59.84
CA THR A 709 22.29 1.33 -58.61
C THR A 709 21.75 -0.06 -58.26
N GLY A 710 21.02 -0.70 -59.19
CA GLY A 710 20.46 -2.03 -59.05
C GLY A 710 21.36 -3.14 -59.60
N ALA A 711 21.10 -4.38 -59.17
CA ALA A 711 21.87 -5.54 -59.58
C ALA A 711 21.58 -6.00 -61.03
N LYS A 712 20.49 -5.54 -61.66
CA LYS A 712 20.13 -5.88 -63.05
C LYS A 712 20.02 -4.62 -63.92
N SER A 713 20.22 -4.79 -65.23
CA SER A 713 19.87 -3.77 -66.22
C SER A 713 18.40 -3.41 -66.09
N ALA A 714 18.10 -2.11 -66.18
CA ALA A 714 16.75 -1.59 -66.08
C ALA A 714 16.34 -0.87 -67.36
N LYS A 715 15.08 -1.05 -67.76
CA LYS A 715 14.51 -0.28 -68.85
C LYS A 715 14.01 1.05 -68.29
N VAL A 716 14.58 2.13 -68.77
CA VAL A 716 14.27 3.50 -68.35
C VAL A 716 13.39 4.16 -69.39
N SER A 717 12.24 4.65 -68.96
CA SER A 717 11.35 5.49 -69.74
C SER A 717 11.28 6.89 -69.13
N ALA A 718 10.85 7.87 -69.92
CA ALA A 718 10.68 9.25 -69.46
C ALA A 718 9.29 9.75 -69.82
N MET A 719 8.70 10.56 -68.94
CA MET A 719 7.45 11.26 -69.22
C MET A 719 7.46 12.64 -68.56
N MET A 720 6.69 13.57 -69.14
CA MET A 720 6.46 14.87 -68.51
C MET A 720 5.52 14.71 -67.31
N LEU A 721 5.91 15.22 -66.15
CA LEU A 721 5.01 15.42 -65.00
C LEU A 721 4.31 16.77 -65.04
N ASP A 722 5.03 17.81 -65.49
CA ASP A 722 4.51 19.15 -65.67
C ASP A 722 5.10 19.74 -66.94
N ASP A 723 4.26 20.37 -67.75
CA ASP A 723 4.63 20.94 -69.04
C ASP A 723 3.78 22.16 -69.34
N SER A 724 4.29 23.34 -68.97
CA SER A 724 3.58 24.60 -69.15
C SER A 724 3.25 24.83 -70.62
N GLY A 725 1.97 24.72 -70.96
CA GLY A 725 1.48 24.93 -72.33
C GLY A 725 1.80 23.80 -73.32
N GLY A 726 2.23 22.62 -72.86
CA GLY A 726 2.54 21.47 -73.74
C GLY A 726 3.84 21.63 -74.56
N PHE A 727 4.66 22.62 -74.21
CA PHE A 727 5.84 23.00 -74.97
C PHE A 727 6.89 21.89 -75.01
N TYR A 728 7.24 21.31 -73.86
CA TYR A 728 8.29 20.29 -73.77
C TYR A 728 7.86 18.96 -74.37
N ASN A 729 6.59 18.59 -74.31
CA ASN A 729 6.09 17.37 -74.95
C ASN A 729 6.24 17.43 -76.48
N GLU A 730 6.08 18.60 -77.09
CA GLU A 730 6.32 18.80 -78.53
C GLU A 730 7.80 19.04 -78.88
N SER A 731 8.54 19.74 -78.03
CA SER A 731 9.87 20.29 -78.36
C SER A 731 11.06 19.49 -77.82
N LEU A 732 10.93 18.82 -76.68
CA LEU A 732 12.03 18.11 -76.03
C LEU A 732 12.36 16.82 -76.76
N ARG A 733 13.67 16.62 -76.98
CA ARG A 733 14.22 15.40 -77.55
C ARG A 733 15.20 14.78 -76.56
N LEU A 734 15.01 13.50 -76.26
CA LEU A 734 15.89 12.69 -75.44
C LEU A 734 16.55 11.64 -76.35
N ASN A 735 17.88 11.66 -76.42
CA ASN A 735 18.67 10.91 -77.40
C ASN A 735 18.14 11.06 -78.85
N GLY A 736 17.63 12.26 -79.18
CA GLY A 736 17.05 12.59 -80.48
C GLY A 736 15.59 12.15 -80.71
N GLY A 737 14.98 11.37 -79.80
CA GLY A 737 13.58 10.94 -79.88
C GLY A 737 12.63 11.82 -79.07
N ASN A 738 11.32 11.80 -79.38
CA ASN A 738 10.30 12.49 -78.58
C ASN A 738 10.22 11.88 -77.17
N ILE A 739 9.98 12.71 -76.16
CA ILE A 739 9.92 12.25 -74.76
C ILE A 739 8.90 11.12 -74.54
N GLY A 740 7.68 11.23 -75.08
CA GLY A 740 6.63 10.22 -74.89
C GLY A 740 6.93 8.84 -75.50
N GLY A 741 8.01 8.71 -76.28
CA GLY A 741 8.52 7.45 -76.81
C GLY A 741 9.93 7.10 -76.32
N PHE A 742 10.48 7.86 -75.38
CA PHE A 742 11.82 7.62 -74.88
C PHE A 742 11.84 6.32 -74.07
N SER A 743 12.73 5.42 -74.49
CA SER A 743 13.08 4.24 -73.71
C SER A 743 14.52 3.87 -73.98
N SER A 744 15.29 3.57 -72.94
CA SER A 744 16.67 3.09 -73.06
C SER A 744 16.94 2.06 -71.98
N VAL A 745 17.75 1.06 -72.32
CA VAL A 745 18.22 0.07 -71.34
C VAL A 745 19.47 0.65 -70.70
N VAL A 746 19.42 0.85 -69.38
CA VAL A 746 20.58 1.25 -68.58
C VAL A 746 21.18 -0.02 -67.97
N PRO A 747 22.38 -0.43 -68.40
CA PRO A 747 23.05 -1.61 -67.86
C PRO A 747 23.20 -1.56 -66.34
N SER A 748 23.31 -2.71 -65.68
CA SER A 748 23.92 -2.77 -64.35
C SER A 748 25.43 -2.91 -64.47
N ASP A 749 26.15 -2.32 -63.52
CA ASP A 749 27.56 -2.64 -63.28
C ASP A 749 27.62 -3.51 -62.02
N THR A 750 28.02 -4.78 -62.15
CA THR A 750 28.08 -5.68 -60.99
C THR A 750 29.41 -5.57 -60.23
N SER A 751 30.32 -4.67 -60.64
CA SER A 751 31.61 -4.47 -59.96
C SER A 751 31.49 -3.49 -58.78
N ASP A 752 30.68 -2.44 -58.91
CA ASP A 752 30.44 -1.43 -57.87
C ASP A 752 28.96 -1.06 -57.72
N PHE A 753 28.05 -1.75 -58.43
CA PHE A 753 26.61 -1.49 -58.45
C PHE A 753 26.29 -0.03 -58.78
N ARG A 754 27.06 0.57 -59.68
CA ARG A 754 26.82 1.94 -60.14
C ARG A 754 27.15 2.09 -61.62
N TYR A 755 26.13 2.22 -62.44
CA TYR A 755 26.30 2.53 -63.87
C TYR A 755 25.67 3.87 -64.22
N GLU A 756 26.50 4.85 -64.61
CA GLU A 756 26.05 6.15 -65.07
C GLU A 756 25.75 6.13 -66.57
N TYR A 757 24.56 6.61 -66.95
CA TYR A 757 24.11 6.69 -68.33
C TYR A 757 23.63 8.10 -68.64
N ASP A 758 24.28 8.71 -69.62
CA ASP A 758 24.00 10.06 -70.06
C ASP A 758 22.96 10.07 -71.18
N ILE A 759 21.86 10.79 -70.93
CA ILE A 759 20.80 11.06 -71.89
C ILE A 759 21.03 12.46 -72.46
N LEU A 760 21.23 12.53 -73.77
CA LEU A 760 21.36 13.81 -74.47
C LEU A 760 19.98 14.44 -74.63
N ALA A 761 19.77 15.58 -74.00
CA ALA A 761 18.55 16.36 -74.07
C ALA A 761 18.74 17.61 -74.93
N ASN A 762 17.83 17.87 -75.86
CA ASN A 762 17.82 19.13 -76.62
C ASN A 762 16.40 19.55 -76.98
N LEU A 763 16.20 20.83 -77.28
CA LEU A 763 14.92 21.36 -77.76
C LEU A 763 14.93 21.52 -79.27
N VAL A 764 13.79 21.24 -79.91
CA VAL A 764 13.45 21.69 -81.26
C VAL A 764 12.24 22.60 -81.12
N VAL A 765 12.46 23.93 -81.19
CA VAL A 765 11.46 24.93 -80.77
C VAL A 765 10.37 25.09 -81.84
N PRO A 766 9.08 24.84 -81.54
CA PRO A 766 7.97 25.00 -82.48
C PRO A 766 7.75 26.45 -82.89
N ASP A 767 7.17 26.66 -84.08
CA ASP A 767 6.93 27.99 -84.67
C ASP A 767 5.99 28.89 -83.85
N TRP A 768 5.18 28.29 -82.98
CA TRP A 768 4.20 28.99 -82.12
C TRP A 768 4.79 29.46 -80.79
N ALA A 769 5.99 28.98 -80.42
CA ALA A 769 6.53 29.18 -79.08
C ALA A 769 6.96 30.65 -78.83
N GLY A 770 6.70 31.15 -77.62
CA GLY A 770 7.09 32.49 -77.19
C GLY A 770 6.90 32.70 -75.69
N GLY A 771 7.96 33.12 -75.00
CA GLY A 771 7.96 33.31 -73.54
C GLY A 771 8.97 32.43 -72.84
N LYS A 772 8.76 32.20 -71.54
CA LYS A 772 9.55 31.28 -70.71
C LYS A 772 8.67 30.06 -70.40
N TYR A 773 9.24 28.87 -70.51
CA TYR A 773 8.57 27.59 -70.24
C TYR A 773 9.32 26.85 -69.14
N ASP A 774 8.58 26.41 -68.12
CA ASP A 774 9.08 25.53 -67.07
C ASP A 774 8.39 24.15 -67.22
N GLY A 775 9.10 23.07 -66.85
CA GLY A 775 8.59 21.71 -66.97
C GLY A 775 9.41 20.71 -66.15
N THR A 776 8.80 19.59 -65.80
CA THR A 776 9.39 18.53 -64.97
C THR A 776 9.31 17.18 -65.68
N ILE A 777 10.43 16.46 -65.73
CA ILE A 777 10.52 15.12 -66.33
C ILE A 777 10.61 14.10 -65.19
N LEU A 778 9.83 13.01 -65.28
CA LEU A 778 10.00 11.82 -64.46
C LEU A 778 10.63 10.71 -65.28
N PHE A 779 11.68 10.10 -64.72
CA PHE A 779 12.25 8.87 -65.22
C PHE A 779 11.71 7.69 -64.41
N VAL A 780 11.24 6.66 -65.10
CA VAL A 780 10.71 5.44 -64.48
C VAL A 780 11.58 4.27 -64.91
N ALA A 781 12.00 3.45 -63.95
CA ALA A 781 12.77 2.25 -64.19
C ALA A 781 11.88 1.02 -63.98
N GLU A 782 11.87 0.13 -64.97
CA GLU A 782 11.12 -1.13 -64.94
C GLU A 782 12.05 -2.32 -65.19
N SER A 783 11.65 -3.51 -64.73
CA SER A 783 12.39 -4.75 -64.98
C SER A 783 12.30 -5.09 -66.46
N GLU A 784 13.42 -5.43 -67.10
CA GLU A 784 13.33 -6.31 -68.26
C GLU A 784 12.88 -7.70 -67.75
N SER A 785 11.65 -8.08 -68.07
CA SER A 785 11.12 -9.42 -67.79
C SER A 785 11.88 -10.49 -68.54
#